data_AF-A0A9P0M0V8-F1
#
_entry.id   AF-A0A9P0M0V8-F1
#
_cell.length_a   1.000
_cell.length_b   1.000
_cell.length_c   1.000
_cell.angle_alpha   90.00
_cell.angle_beta   90.00
_cell.angle_gamma   90.00
#
_symmetry.space_group_name_H-M   'P 1'
#
loop_
_entity.id
_entity.type
_entity.pdbx_description
1 polymer ?
#
loop_
_entity_poly.entity_id
_entity_poly.type
_entity_poly.pdbx_seq_one_letter_code
_entity_poly.pdbx_strand_id
1 'polypeptide(L)'
;MGPLGCMHRLLGSSENFRMSRPQSDTEKRKQISVRGIAEISDVNEIKKTFNRHLHYTLVKDRNVATARDYYFALAHTVKDHLVSRWIRTQQYYYEKDPKRVYYLSLEFYMGRSLQNTMINLGIQSSVDEALYQLGLDIEELEELEEDAGLGNGGLGRLAACFLDSMATLGMAAYGYGIRYEYGIFAQKIINGEQQEEPDDWLRFGNPWEKARPEYMLPVNFYGRVIDTAEGKKWVDTQVVFALPYDNPIPGYNNNVVNTLRLWSAKSPMDFNLKFFNDGDYIQAVLDRNLAENISRVLYPNDNVFEGKELRLKQEYFLCAATLQDIIRRYKAANFGTREPTRTNFDLMPNKVAIQLNDTHPSLAIPELMRVLVDIEGLSWENAWDVTVRCCAYTNHTVLPEALERWPVSMFERLLPRHLEIIYHINFLHLQDVQKRWPGDMDRMRRMSCVEEDGEKRINMAHLSIVGSHAVNGVAAIHSEIIKKDVFKDFYEMNPEKFQNKTNGITPRRWLVLCNPSLSDLITEKIGDEWTVHLDQLTKLKQWAKDPNFQRAVQKVKQENKLRLAQLLEKDYGVKINPSSMFDIHVKRIHEYKRQLLNCLHIITLYNRIKKNPSAKFTARTIMIGGKAAPGYYVAKKIIKLINMVANVVNNDPIVGEKLKVIYLENYRVTLAEKIIPAADLSEQISTAGTEASGTGNMKFMLNGALTIGTLDGANVEMAEEMGDENIFIFGMTVDEVEDLKRKGYNAMDYYNANPELKQVVDQIQNGFFSPGNPDEFRDLADILLKYDRFYLFADYEAYIKKQEEVNSVYENQAKWVEMAIHNIASSGKFSSDRTIIDYGKDIWGIEPNYQKLPDPSVPRELALKE
;
A
#
# COMPACT_ATOMS: atom_id res chain seq x y z
N MET A 1 -0.93 28.69 69.32
CA MET A 1 -0.76 29.93 70.11
C MET A 1 0.62 30.51 69.79
N GLY A 2 0.68 31.63 69.05
CA GLY A 2 1.83 32.54 68.81
C GLY A 2 3.19 31.98 68.33
N PRO A 3 4.18 32.81 67.93
CA PRO A 3 4.12 34.25 67.60
C PRO A 3 5.01 34.73 66.41
N LEU A 4 4.80 36.00 66.02
CA LEU A 4 5.76 37.04 65.52
C LEU A 4 6.71 36.81 64.31
N GLY A 5 6.73 37.79 63.38
CA GLY A 5 7.99 38.40 62.90
C GLY A 5 8.35 38.40 61.40
N CYS A 6 7.98 39.48 60.69
CA CYS A 6 8.69 40.25 59.63
C CYS A 6 9.83 39.61 58.77
N MET A 7 9.70 39.59 57.43
CA MET A 7 10.49 40.41 56.45
C MET A 7 10.53 39.84 55.00
N HIS A 8 10.22 40.75 54.07
CA HIS A 8 10.81 40.97 52.72
C HIS A 8 10.69 40.00 51.53
N ARG A 9 10.02 40.55 50.50
CA ARG A 9 10.39 40.75 49.09
C ARG A 9 10.21 39.63 48.03
N LEU A 10 9.43 40.07 47.02
CA LEU A 10 9.62 39.95 45.57
C LEU A 10 9.36 38.59 44.91
N LEU A 11 8.29 38.54 44.11
CA LEU A 11 8.15 37.95 42.76
C LEU A 11 6.76 38.47 42.27
N GLY A 12 6.57 39.19 41.18
CA GLY A 12 7.30 39.20 39.91
C GLY A 12 6.41 38.59 38.84
N SER A 13 5.65 39.45 38.15
CA SER A 13 5.03 39.25 36.81
C SER A 13 4.26 37.96 36.52
N SER A 14 2.93 38.03 36.56
CA SER A 14 2.02 37.10 35.89
C SER A 14 2.04 37.37 34.37
N GLU A 15 2.73 36.54 33.61
CA GLU A 15 2.62 36.51 32.15
C GLU A 15 1.30 35.88 31.70
N ASN A 16 0.67 36.56 30.74
CA ASN A 16 -0.61 36.21 30.15
C ASN A 16 -0.55 34.86 29.39
N PHE A 17 -1.33 33.89 29.86
CA PHE A 17 -1.76 32.75 29.06
C PHE A 17 -2.53 33.23 27.82
N ARG A 18 -1.91 33.18 26.64
CA ARG A 18 -2.65 33.18 25.37
C ARG A 18 -3.00 31.74 25.02
N MET A 19 -4.18 31.30 25.43
CA MET A 19 -4.85 30.18 24.77
C MET A 19 -4.98 30.51 23.27
N SER A 20 -4.73 29.52 22.41
CA SER A 20 -5.01 29.61 20.98
C SER A 20 -6.45 30.09 20.78
N ARG A 21 -6.63 31.14 19.97
CA ARG A 21 -7.98 31.59 19.59
C ARG A 21 -8.65 30.46 18.78
N PRO A 22 -9.96 30.23 18.94
CA PRO A 22 -10.70 29.42 17.98
C PRO A 22 -10.49 30.01 16.58
N GLN A 23 -10.25 29.14 15.60
CA GLN A 23 -10.08 29.56 14.20
C GLN A 23 -11.28 30.42 13.78
N SER A 24 -11.01 31.54 13.13
CA SER A 24 -12.08 32.36 12.55
C SER A 24 -12.77 31.62 11.39
N ASP A 25 -14.03 31.92 11.11
CA ASP A 25 -14.75 31.38 9.94
C ASP A 25 -13.98 31.57 8.63
N THR A 26 -13.20 32.65 8.54
CA THR A 26 -12.31 32.96 7.41
C THR A 26 -11.11 32.02 7.31
N GLU A 27 -10.62 31.48 8.43
CA GLU A 27 -9.52 30.50 8.46
C GLU A 27 -10.01 29.09 8.14
N LYS A 28 -11.22 28.71 8.60
CA LYS A 28 -11.89 27.48 8.16
C LYS A 28 -12.16 27.47 6.65
N ARG A 29 -12.57 28.60 6.08
CA ARG A 29 -12.82 28.75 4.63
C ARG A 29 -11.58 28.74 3.74
N LYS A 30 -10.36 28.84 4.28
CA LYS A 30 -9.11 28.71 3.49
C LYS A 30 -8.82 27.27 3.06
N GLN A 31 -9.55 26.28 3.57
CA GLN A 31 -9.44 24.87 3.20
C GLN A 31 -10.28 24.49 1.96
N ILE A 32 -11.16 25.40 1.51
CA ILE A 32 -12.02 25.14 0.36
C ILE A 32 -11.21 25.41 -0.91
N SER A 33 -10.89 24.37 -1.67
CA SER A 33 -10.44 24.59 -3.06
C SER A 33 -11.52 25.40 -3.77
N VAL A 34 -11.14 26.54 -4.33
CA VAL A 34 -12.06 27.51 -4.94
C VAL A 34 -12.73 26.99 -6.22
N ARG A 35 -12.58 25.68 -6.53
CA ARG A 35 -12.77 25.10 -7.88
C ARG A 35 -13.94 24.16 -8.05
N GLY A 36 -14.66 23.80 -6.99
CA GLY A 36 -16.00 23.25 -7.15
C GLY A 36 -17.01 24.39 -6.98
N ILE A 37 -17.67 24.79 -8.08
CA ILE A 37 -18.81 25.71 -7.96
C ILE A 37 -19.92 24.91 -7.29
N ALA A 38 -20.28 25.28 -6.06
CA ALA A 38 -21.42 24.72 -5.39
C ALA A 38 -22.70 25.26 -6.04
N GLU A 39 -23.28 24.49 -6.97
CA GLU A 39 -24.56 24.87 -7.58
C GLU A 39 -25.67 24.83 -6.52
N ILE A 40 -26.53 25.86 -6.52
CA ILE A 40 -27.59 26.01 -5.50
C ILE A 40 -28.56 24.82 -5.53
N SER A 41 -28.84 24.27 -6.71
CA SER A 41 -29.66 23.06 -6.87
C SER A 41 -29.03 21.85 -6.18
N ASP A 42 -27.73 21.64 -6.37
CA ASP A 42 -27.00 20.50 -5.82
C ASP A 42 -26.91 20.56 -4.29
N VAL A 43 -26.59 21.74 -3.74
CA VAL A 43 -26.53 21.95 -2.29
C VAL A 43 -27.87 21.61 -1.62
N ASN A 44 -28.99 22.03 -2.21
CA ASN A 44 -30.32 21.74 -1.66
C ASN A 44 -30.67 20.26 -1.73
N GLU A 45 -30.33 19.57 -2.83
CA GLU A 45 -30.60 18.14 -2.97
C GLU A 45 -29.72 17.30 -2.04
N ILE A 46 -28.45 17.68 -1.83
CA ILE A 46 -27.56 17.05 -0.86
C ILE A 46 -28.12 17.19 0.55
N LYS A 47 -28.54 18.39 0.98
CA LYS A 47 -29.15 18.60 2.31
C LYS A 47 -30.40 17.75 2.50
N LYS A 48 -31.25 17.65 1.49
CA LYS A 48 -32.47 16.85 1.53
C LYS A 48 -32.15 15.36 1.64
N THR A 49 -31.20 14.87 0.85
CA THR A 49 -30.77 13.47 0.85
C THR A 49 -30.06 13.10 2.15
N PHE A 50 -29.22 13.98 2.69
CA PHE A 50 -28.58 13.83 3.99
C PHE A 50 -29.61 13.65 5.11
N ASN A 51 -30.60 14.55 5.19
CA ASN A 51 -31.67 14.45 6.19
C ASN A 51 -32.54 13.21 5.98
N ARG A 52 -32.75 12.79 4.73
CA ARG A 52 -33.45 11.54 4.39
C ARG A 52 -32.71 10.33 4.95
N HIS A 53 -31.40 10.22 4.77
CA HIS A 53 -30.64 9.10 5.32
C HIS A 53 -30.54 9.14 6.84
N LEU A 54 -30.36 10.33 7.43
CA LEU A 54 -30.40 10.47 8.88
C LEU A 54 -31.72 9.94 9.47
N HIS A 55 -32.85 10.27 8.84
CA HIS A 55 -34.16 9.88 9.30
C HIS A 55 -34.52 8.42 8.98
N TYR A 56 -34.43 8.00 7.71
CA TYR A 56 -34.95 6.71 7.25
C TYR A 56 -33.92 5.58 7.26
N THR A 57 -32.64 5.89 7.06
CA THR A 57 -31.57 4.87 7.06
C THR A 57 -31.03 4.64 8.46
N LEU A 58 -30.78 5.71 9.22
CA LEU A 58 -30.19 5.63 10.56
C LEU A 58 -31.22 5.64 11.69
N VAL A 59 -32.48 5.98 11.38
CA VAL A 59 -33.56 6.06 12.38
C VAL A 59 -33.19 7.04 13.50
N LYS A 60 -32.70 8.22 13.11
CA LYS A 60 -32.28 9.29 14.02
C LYS A 60 -33.03 10.59 13.71
N ASP A 61 -33.30 11.35 14.75
CA ASP A 61 -33.59 12.78 14.65
C ASP A 61 -32.36 13.60 15.09
N ARG A 62 -32.37 14.90 14.81
CA ARG A 62 -31.21 15.78 15.06
C ARG A 62 -30.87 15.94 16.56
N ASN A 63 -31.79 15.65 17.48
CA ASN A 63 -31.56 15.82 18.92
C ASN A 63 -30.72 14.67 19.50
N VAL A 64 -30.77 13.48 18.90
CA VAL A 64 -30.08 12.27 19.38
C VAL A 64 -29.00 11.76 18.43
N ALA A 65 -28.81 12.43 17.28
CA ALA A 65 -27.79 12.11 16.30
C ALA A 65 -26.40 12.46 16.84
N THR A 66 -25.50 11.48 16.80
CA THR A 66 -24.09 11.64 17.13
C THR A 66 -23.29 12.05 15.89
N ALA A 67 -22.03 12.47 16.06
CA ALA A 67 -21.15 12.76 14.94
C ALA A 67 -20.99 11.56 13.98
N ARG A 68 -20.98 10.34 14.52
CA ARG A 68 -20.95 9.12 13.70
C ARG A 68 -22.22 8.92 12.89
N ASP A 69 -23.38 9.23 13.46
CA ASP A 69 -24.65 9.19 12.71
C ASP A 69 -24.61 10.19 11.53
N TYR A 70 -24.06 11.39 11.75
CA TYR A 70 -23.88 12.37 10.67
C TYR A 70 -22.89 11.89 9.60
N TYR A 71 -21.78 11.26 9.98
CA TYR A 71 -20.86 10.63 9.03
C TYR A 71 -21.58 9.57 8.17
N PHE A 72 -22.33 8.65 8.77
CA PHE A 72 -23.05 7.62 7.99
C PHE A 72 -24.11 8.22 7.07
N ALA A 73 -24.84 9.25 7.52
CA ALA A 73 -25.81 9.95 6.69
C ALA A 73 -25.14 10.58 5.47
N LEU A 74 -23.95 11.17 5.67
CA LEU A 74 -23.13 11.72 4.59
C LEU A 74 -22.61 10.63 3.65
N ALA A 75 -22.04 9.55 4.17
CA ALA A 75 -21.51 8.45 3.37
C ALA A 75 -22.59 7.82 2.48
N HIS A 76 -23.81 7.61 3.01
CA HIS A 76 -24.94 7.15 2.22
C HIS A 76 -25.37 8.17 1.15
N THR A 77 -25.40 9.47 1.50
CA THR A 77 -25.71 10.54 0.54
C THR A 77 -24.72 10.54 -0.63
N VAL A 78 -23.42 10.48 -0.35
CA VAL A 78 -22.37 10.42 -1.39
C VAL A 78 -22.45 9.12 -2.19
N LYS A 79 -22.73 7.98 -1.54
CA LYS A 79 -22.89 6.67 -2.21
C LYS A 79 -24.03 6.67 -3.22
N ASP A 80 -25.15 7.36 -2.95
CA ASP A 80 -26.28 7.45 -3.89
C ASP A 80 -25.85 8.02 -5.25
N HIS A 81 -24.90 8.96 -5.29
CA HIS A 81 -24.34 9.50 -6.53
C HIS A 81 -23.46 8.48 -7.30
N LEU A 82 -22.94 7.45 -6.63
CA LEU A 82 -22.20 6.36 -7.28
C LEU A 82 -23.10 5.29 -7.88
N VAL A 83 -24.23 4.97 -7.23
CA VAL A 83 -25.05 3.79 -7.57
C VAL A 83 -25.48 3.82 -9.04
N SER A 84 -26.00 4.93 -9.52
CA SER A 84 -26.48 5.07 -10.90
C SER A 84 -25.34 4.98 -11.92
N ARG A 85 -24.18 5.59 -11.62
CA ARG A 85 -22.98 5.52 -12.46
C ARG A 85 -22.46 4.09 -12.53
N TRP A 86 -22.41 3.41 -11.39
CA TRP A 86 -21.97 2.03 -11.29
C TRP A 86 -22.84 1.07 -12.07
N ILE A 87 -24.16 1.16 -11.96
CA ILE A 87 -25.09 0.37 -12.77
C ILE A 87 -24.82 0.62 -14.26
N ARG A 88 -24.71 1.88 -14.70
CA ARG A 88 -24.47 2.23 -16.11
C ARG A 88 -23.12 1.74 -16.62
N THR A 89 -22.06 1.84 -15.83
CA THR A 89 -20.74 1.30 -16.19
C THR A 89 -20.79 -0.21 -16.40
N GLN A 90 -21.42 -0.96 -15.47
CA GLN A 90 -21.56 -2.40 -15.62
C GLN A 90 -22.40 -2.76 -16.85
N GLN A 91 -23.53 -2.07 -17.07
CA GLN A 91 -24.35 -2.24 -18.27
C GLN A 91 -23.57 -1.97 -19.56
N TYR A 92 -22.81 -0.87 -19.60
CA TYR A 92 -21.94 -0.52 -20.72
C TYR A 92 -20.91 -1.63 -21.02
N TYR A 93 -20.27 -2.20 -19.99
CA TYR A 93 -19.35 -3.33 -20.18
C TYR A 93 -20.06 -4.58 -20.68
N TYR A 94 -21.28 -4.88 -20.22
CA TYR A 94 -22.05 -6.01 -20.75
C TYR A 94 -22.46 -5.81 -22.22
N GLU A 95 -22.81 -4.59 -22.61
CA GLU A 95 -23.28 -4.29 -23.97
C GLU A 95 -22.15 -4.20 -24.99
N LYS A 96 -21.03 -3.56 -24.63
CA LYS A 96 -19.85 -3.45 -25.50
C LYS A 96 -18.98 -4.71 -25.49
N ASP A 97 -19.09 -5.50 -24.43
CA ASP A 97 -18.29 -6.70 -24.18
C ASP A 97 -16.78 -6.50 -24.47
N PRO A 98 -16.11 -5.52 -23.84
CA PRO A 98 -14.68 -5.32 -24.01
C PRO A 98 -13.89 -6.48 -23.39
N LYS A 99 -12.59 -6.56 -23.73
CA LYS A 99 -11.65 -7.36 -22.95
C LYS A 99 -11.61 -6.81 -21.52
N ARG A 100 -11.67 -7.70 -20.54
CA ARG A 100 -11.72 -7.34 -19.11
C ARG A 100 -10.42 -7.70 -18.41
N VAL A 101 -9.94 -6.78 -17.58
CA VAL A 101 -8.77 -7.00 -16.70
C VAL A 101 -9.23 -7.44 -15.33
N TYR A 102 -8.60 -8.48 -14.81
CA TYR A 102 -8.82 -9.02 -13.48
C TYR A 102 -7.51 -8.93 -12.72
N TYR A 103 -7.44 -7.99 -11.78
CA TYR A 103 -6.27 -7.78 -10.94
C TYR A 103 -6.46 -8.54 -9.63
N LEU A 104 -5.74 -9.65 -9.48
CA LEU A 104 -5.84 -10.52 -8.30
C LEU A 104 -4.76 -10.10 -7.29
N SER A 105 -5.18 -9.76 -6.08
CA SER A 105 -4.26 -9.47 -4.99
C SER A 105 -4.83 -9.86 -3.64
N LEU A 106 -3.97 -10.38 -2.77
CA LEU A 106 -4.33 -10.61 -1.36
C LEU A 106 -4.37 -9.31 -0.56
N GLU A 107 -3.94 -8.17 -1.12
CA GLU A 107 -3.93 -6.89 -0.44
C GLU A 107 -4.53 -5.76 -1.28
N PHE A 108 -5.41 -4.96 -0.66
CA PHE A 108 -5.87 -3.67 -1.18
C PHE A 108 -5.87 -2.64 -0.05
N TYR A 109 -4.81 -1.82 0.03
CA TYR A 109 -4.68 -0.84 1.10
C TYR A 109 -5.44 0.46 0.74
N MET A 110 -6.76 0.42 0.82
CA MET A 110 -7.65 1.45 0.27
C MET A 110 -7.60 2.78 1.04
N GLY A 111 -7.54 2.72 2.37
CA GLY A 111 -7.72 3.88 3.24
C GLY A 111 -9.18 4.31 3.33
N ARG A 112 -9.42 5.58 3.64
CA ARG A 112 -10.76 6.20 3.66
C ARG A 112 -11.31 6.45 2.26
N SER A 113 -12.61 6.29 2.06
CA SER A 113 -13.26 6.36 0.74
C SER A 113 -14.12 7.61 0.53
N LEU A 114 -14.59 8.27 1.60
CA LEU A 114 -15.52 9.39 1.53
C LEU A 114 -14.98 10.55 0.67
N GLN A 115 -13.86 11.13 1.10
CA GLN A 115 -13.24 12.28 0.43
C GLN A 115 -12.80 11.95 -1.01
N ASN A 116 -12.21 10.77 -1.21
CA ASN A 116 -11.81 10.31 -2.54
C ASN A 116 -13.00 10.18 -3.51
N THR A 117 -14.14 9.71 -3.00
CA THR A 117 -15.38 9.61 -3.79
C THR A 117 -15.89 10.99 -4.16
N MET A 118 -15.94 11.92 -3.21
CA MET A 118 -16.38 13.30 -3.47
C MET A 118 -15.50 14.02 -4.49
N ILE A 119 -14.18 13.82 -4.43
CA ILE A 119 -13.21 14.36 -5.40
C ILE A 119 -13.43 13.76 -6.79
N ASN A 120 -13.50 12.43 -6.90
CA ASN A 120 -13.65 11.77 -8.20
C ASN A 120 -15.00 12.06 -8.87
N LEU A 121 -16.04 12.35 -8.08
CA LEU A 121 -17.35 12.78 -8.58
C LEU A 121 -17.46 14.29 -8.84
N GLY A 122 -16.51 15.10 -8.37
CA GLY A 122 -16.56 16.56 -8.50
C GLY A 122 -17.62 17.24 -7.62
N ILE A 123 -17.99 16.65 -6.48
CA ILE A 123 -19.08 17.15 -5.61
C ILE A 123 -18.60 17.68 -4.25
N GLN A 124 -17.29 17.67 -3.96
CA GLN A 124 -16.73 18.08 -2.66
C GLN A 124 -17.28 19.43 -2.18
N SER A 125 -17.22 20.47 -3.02
CA SER A 125 -17.63 21.82 -2.63
C SER A 125 -19.14 21.94 -2.37
N SER A 126 -19.97 21.23 -3.14
CA SER A 126 -21.42 21.19 -2.92
C SER A 126 -21.77 20.48 -1.61
N VAL A 127 -21.03 19.45 -1.25
CA VAL A 127 -21.20 18.73 0.03
C VAL A 127 -20.75 19.59 1.21
N ASP A 128 -19.57 20.22 1.10
CA ASP A 128 -19.02 21.07 2.15
C ASP A 128 -19.98 22.23 2.50
N GLU A 129 -20.46 22.96 1.48
CA GLU A 129 -21.45 24.03 1.66
C GLU A 129 -22.77 23.50 2.24
N ALA A 130 -23.23 22.32 1.81
CA ALA A 130 -24.44 21.69 2.35
C ALA A 130 -24.32 21.37 3.84
N LEU A 131 -23.19 20.80 4.28
CA LEU A 131 -22.93 20.46 5.68
C LEU A 131 -22.73 21.71 6.53
N TYR A 132 -22.03 22.72 6.00
CA TYR A 132 -21.87 24.01 6.65
C TYR A 132 -23.24 24.66 6.95
N GLN A 133 -24.16 24.68 5.98
CA GLN A 133 -25.53 25.18 6.19
C GLN A 133 -26.36 24.34 7.17
N LEU A 134 -25.98 23.07 7.38
CA LEU A 134 -26.57 22.22 8.41
C LEU A 134 -25.90 22.42 9.78
N GLY A 135 -24.82 23.22 9.88
CA GLY A 135 -24.06 23.46 11.10
C GLY A 135 -23.10 22.32 11.46
N LEU A 136 -22.60 21.60 10.46
CA LEU A 136 -21.67 20.48 10.62
C LEU A 136 -20.33 20.80 9.93
N ASP A 137 -19.24 20.30 10.51
CA ASP A 137 -17.89 20.42 9.95
C ASP A 137 -17.52 19.13 9.20
N ILE A 138 -17.24 19.23 7.90
CA ILE A 138 -16.99 18.04 7.07
C ILE A 138 -15.70 17.31 7.49
N GLU A 139 -14.66 18.05 7.90
CA GLU A 139 -13.38 17.45 8.28
C GLU A 139 -13.54 16.60 9.56
N GLU A 140 -14.37 17.06 10.51
CA GLU A 140 -14.69 16.27 11.70
C GLU A 140 -15.42 14.96 11.35
N LEU A 141 -16.25 14.95 10.31
CA LEU A 141 -16.96 13.74 9.86
C LEU A 141 -16.04 12.81 9.06
N GLU A 142 -15.16 13.34 8.22
CA GLU A 142 -14.14 12.57 7.50
C GLU A 142 -13.19 11.84 8.45
N GLU A 143 -12.89 12.42 9.62
CA GLU A 143 -12.08 11.76 10.65
C GLU A 143 -12.74 10.58 11.35
N LEU A 144 -14.07 10.41 11.21
CA LEU A 144 -14.81 9.28 11.80
C LEU A 144 -14.81 8.04 10.92
N GLU A 145 -14.40 8.16 9.65
CA GLU A 145 -14.26 7.01 8.76
C GLU A 145 -13.06 6.16 9.18
N GLU A 146 -13.27 4.85 9.29
CA GLU A 146 -12.19 3.88 9.52
C GLU A 146 -11.45 3.58 8.21
N ASP A 147 -10.14 3.41 8.26
CA ASP A 147 -9.37 2.94 7.09
C ASP A 147 -9.81 1.50 6.74
N ALA A 148 -10.10 1.24 5.45
CA ALA A 148 -10.15 -0.13 4.95
C ALA A 148 -8.72 -0.68 4.83
N GLY A 149 -8.19 -1.16 5.97
CA GLY A 149 -6.83 -1.68 6.19
C GLY A 149 -6.57 -3.06 5.58
N LEU A 150 -7.10 -3.34 4.40
CA LEU A 150 -7.03 -4.65 3.72
C LEU A 150 -5.67 -4.88 3.03
N GLY A 151 -4.61 -4.22 3.50
CA GLY A 151 -3.25 -4.35 3.00
C GLY A 151 -2.22 -3.94 4.06
N ASN A 152 -0.99 -4.40 3.90
CA ASN A 152 0.09 -4.19 4.86
C ASN A 152 0.96 -2.97 4.49
N GLY A 153 1.25 -2.79 3.20
CA GLY A 153 2.23 -1.79 2.78
C GLY A 153 2.17 -1.42 1.29
N GLY A 154 3.35 -1.37 0.67
CA GLY A 154 3.52 -0.86 -0.70
C GLY A 154 2.75 -1.66 -1.75
N LEU A 155 2.72 -2.98 -1.63
CA LEU A 155 2.02 -3.88 -2.57
C LEU A 155 0.51 -3.62 -2.56
N GLY A 156 -0.14 -3.67 -1.39
CA GLY A 156 -1.57 -3.36 -1.28
C GLY A 156 -1.92 -1.93 -1.67
N ARG A 157 -1.04 -0.96 -1.40
CA ARG A 157 -1.28 0.44 -1.78
C ARG A 157 -1.12 0.68 -3.28
N LEU A 158 -0.22 -0.05 -3.94
CA LEU A 158 -0.06 -0.05 -5.39
C LEU A 158 -1.35 -0.56 -6.06
N ALA A 159 -1.87 -1.69 -5.60
CA ALA A 159 -3.14 -2.25 -6.09
C ALA A 159 -4.29 -1.23 -5.98
N ALA A 160 -4.39 -0.51 -4.87
CA ALA A 160 -5.39 0.55 -4.69
C ALA A 160 -5.18 1.76 -5.63
N CYS A 161 -3.94 2.18 -5.91
CA CYS A 161 -3.65 3.22 -6.91
C CYS A 161 -3.98 2.76 -8.34
N PHE A 162 -3.73 1.49 -8.65
CA PHE A 162 -4.05 0.88 -9.94
C PHE A 162 -5.56 0.84 -10.20
N LEU A 163 -6.36 0.50 -9.18
CA LEU A 163 -7.82 0.54 -9.29
C LEU A 163 -8.35 1.92 -9.67
N ASP A 164 -7.87 2.97 -8.99
CA ASP A 164 -8.25 4.35 -9.28
C ASP A 164 -7.83 4.78 -10.70
N SER A 165 -6.65 4.36 -11.15
CA SER A 165 -6.14 4.68 -12.49
C SER A 165 -6.90 3.92 -13.59
N MET A 166 -7.18 2.64 -13.40
CA MET A 166 -7.97 1.85 -14.35
C MET A 166 -9.40 2.41 -14.50
N ALA A 167 -10.00 2.91 -13.41
CA ALA A 167 -11.30 3.57 -13.48
C ALA A 167 -11.20 4.93 -14.19
N THR A 168 -10.17 5.73 -13.91
CA THR A 168 -9.93 7.04 -14.54
C THR A 168 -9.66 6.93 -16.04
N LEU A 169 -8.96 5.87 -16.45
CA LEU A 169 -8.64 5.56 -17.85
C LEU A 169 -9.77 4.82 -18.59
N GLY A 170 -10.94 4.65 -17.98
CA GLY A 170 -12.10 4.00 -18.62
C GLY A 170 -11.88 2.52 -18.97
N MET A 171 -10.92 1.85 -18.33
CA MET A 171 -10.63 0.45 -18.57
C MET A 171 -11.63 -0.45 -17.85
N ALA A 172 -12.12 -1.48 -18.56
CA ALA A 172 -13.03 -2.49 -18.01
C ALA A 172 -12.30 -3.45 -17.06
N ALA A 173 -12.01 -2.98 -15.84
CA ALA A 173 -11.17 -3.66 -14.88
C ALA A 173 -11.89 -3.97 -13.56
N TYR A 174 -11.46 -5.04 -12.92
CA TYR A 174 -11.96 -5.51 -11.63
C TYR A 174 -10.78 -5.85 -10.73
N GLY A 175 -10.82 -5.36 -9.49
CA GLY A 175 -9.96 -5.87 -8.42
C GLY A 175 -10.62 -7.07 -7.75
N TYR A 176 -9.86 -8.13 -7.48
CA TYR A 176 -10.30 -9.28 -6.71
C TYR A 176 -9.38 -9.53 -5.52
N GLY A 177 -9.96 -9.59 -4.32
CA GLY A 177 -9.24 -9.83 -3.08
C GLY A 177 -10.11 -10.51 -2.02
N ILE A 178 -9.65 -10.51 -0.78
CA ILE A 178 -10.37 -11.10 0.37
C ILE A 178 -10.91 -9.97 1.25
N ARG A 179 -12.16 -10.14 1.72
CA ARG A 179 -12.77 -9.24 2.69
C ARG A 179 -12.37 -9.66 4.10
N TYR A 180 -11.20 -9.21 4.54
CA TYR A 180 -10.74 -9.51 5.89
C TYR A 180 -11.61 -8.79 6.95
N GLU A 181 -12.05 -9.55 7.94
CA GLU A 181 -12.83 -8.99 9.05
C GLU A 181 -11.98 -8.05 9.92
N TYR A 182 -10.74 -8.47 10.17
CA TYR A 182 -9.69 -7.64 10.75
C TYR A 182 -8.63 -7.36 9.68
N GLY A 183 -8.18 -6.10 9.60
CA GLY A 183 -7.02 -5.71 8.80
C GLY A 183 -5.73 -6.41 9.27
N ILE A 184 -4.57 -5.77 9.08
CA ILE A 184 -3.32 -6.34 9.60
C ILE A 184 -3.33 -6.39 11.14
N PHE A 185 -3.37 -5.22 11.79
CA PHE A 185 -3.56 -4.95 13.22
C PHE A 185 -3.44 -3.44 13.44
N ALA A 186 -4.10 -2.91 14.47
CA ALA A 186 -3.82 -1.59 15.02
C ALA A 186 -2.54 -1.66 15.87
N GLN A 187 -1.57 -0.79 15.58
CA GLN A 187 -0.32 -0.73 16.33
C GLN A 187 -0.51 0.16 17.56
N LYS A 188 -0.12 -0.32 18.74
CA LYS A 188 0.03 0.48 19.95
C LYS A 188 1.48 0.48 20.42
N ILE A 189 1.96 1.61 20.91
CA ILE A 189 3.28 1.72 21.53
C ILE A 189 3.12 1.77 23.05
N ILE A 190 3.47 0.69 23.73
CA ILE A 190 3.39 0.58 25.19
C ILE A 190 4.81 0.34 25.72
N ASN A 191 5.28 1.24 26.60
CA ASN A 191 6.66 1.21 27.13
C ASN A 191 7.73 1.15 26.02
N GLY A 192 7.47 1.81 24.90
CA GLY A 192 8.32 1.83 23.71
C GLY A 192 8.23 0.59 22.82
N GLU A 193 7.44 -0.43 23.18
CA GLU A 193 7.27 -1.65 22.40
C GLU A 193 6.00 -1.62 21.56
N GLN A 194 6.07 -2.24 20.38
CA GLN A 194 4.88 -2.50 19.58
C GLN A 194 4.03 -3.60 20.23
N GLN A 195 2.75 -3.29 20.42
CA GLN A 195 1.68 -4.22 20.74
C GLN A 195 0.68 -4.22 19.58
N GLU A 196 0.18 -5.42 19.24
CA GLU A 196 -0.80 -5.62 18.19
C GLU A 196 -2.22 -5.72 18.76
N GLU A 197 -3.12 -4.86 18.32
CA GLU A 197 -4.56 -4.95 18.62
C GLU A 197 -5.34 -5.28 17.33
N PRO A 198 -6.47 -6.00 17.40
CA PRO A 198 -7.29 -6.26 16.22
C PRO A 198 -7.78 -4.97 15.56
N ASP A 199 -7.62 -4.87 14.24
CA ASP A 199 -8.12 -3.75 13.43
C ASP A 199 -9.58 -4.00 13.02
N ASP A 200 -10.52 -3.63 13.89
CA ASP A 200 -11.95 -3.92 13.78
C ASP A 200 -12.71 -2.85 12.97
N TRP A 201 -12.25 -2.61 11.75
CA TRP A 201 -12.77 -1.57 10.85
C TRP A 201 -14.24 -1.77 10.43
N LEU A 202 -14.78 -2.99 10.60
CA LEU A 202 -16.17 -3.34 10.27
C LEU A 202 -17.14 -3.21 11.44
N ARG A 203 -16.67 -2.88 12.66
CA ARG A 203 -17.49 -2.82 13.88
C ARG A 203 -18.79 -2.05 13.72
N PHE A 204 -18.73 -0.91 13.04
CA PHE A 204 -19.86 -0.01 12.84
C PHE A 204 -20.54 -0.19 11.46
N GLY A 205 -20.09 -1.18 10.69
CA GLY A 205 -20.47 -1.38 9.30
C GLY A 205 -19.62 -0.58 8.33
N ASN A 206 -19.52 -1.06 7.09
CA ASN A 206 -18.89 -0.36 5.98
C ASN A 206 -19.99 0.17 5.04
N PRO A 207 -20.20 1.49 4.93
CA PRO A 207 -21.28 2.02 4.10
C PRO A 207 -21.00 1.84 2.61
N TRP A 208 -19.76 1.60 2.19
CA TRP A 208 -19.35 1.55 0.78
C TRP A 208 -19.63 0.20 0.10
N GLU A 209 -19.50 -0.89 0.84
CA GLU A 209 -19.66 -2.23 0.27
C GLU A 209 -21.13 -2.58 -0.04
N LYS A 210 -21.31 -3.55 -0.93
CA LYS A 210 -22.59 -4.20 -1.19
C LYS A 210 -22.39 -5.71 -1.23
N ALA A 211 -22.99 -6.40 -0.25
CA ALA A 211 -23.08 -7.86 -0.26
C ALA A 211 -23.89 -8.35 -1.48
N ARG A 212 -23.42 -9.43 -2.11
CA ARG A 212 -24.03 -10.09 -3.27
C ARG A 212 -24.26 -11.58 -3.01
N PRO A 213 -25.13 -11.95 -2.05
CA PRO A 213 -25.39 -13.35 -1.72
C PRO A 213 -25.89 -14.18 -2.91
N GLU A 214 -26.50 -13.53 -3.91
CA GLU A 214 -26.92 -14.15 -5.16
C GLU A 214 -25.77 -14.69 -6.04
N TYR A 215 -24.52 -14.35 -5.74
CA TYR A 215 -23.31 -14.81 -6.44
C TYR A 215 -22.35 -15.59 -5.53
N MET A 216 -22.88 -16.22 -4.49
CA MET A 216 -22.09 -17.09 -3.60
C MET A 216 -21.60 -18.33 -4.35
N LEU A 217 -20.32 -18.69 -4.18
CA LEU A 217 -19.66 -19.78 -4.92
C LEU A 217 -19.02 -20.80 -3.97
N PRO A 218 -19.07 -22.10 -4.26
CA PRO A 218 -18.36 -23.10 -3.47
C PRO A 218 -16.85 -23.10 -3.79
N VAL A 219 -16.03 -23.30 -2.77
CA VAL A 219 -14.59 -23.53 -2.85
C VAL A 219 -14.26 -24.81 -2.09
N ASN A 220 -13.48 -25.68 -2.71
CA ASN A 220 -13.16 -27.00 -2.17
C ASN A 220 -11.78 -27.01 -1.50
N PHE A 221 -11.61 -27.81 -0.46
CA PHE A 221 -10.32 -28.10 0.17
C PHE A 221 -10.22 -29.59 0.49
N TYR A 222 -9.00 -30.09 0.67
CA TYR A 222 -8.69 -31.48 1.03
C TYR A 222 -9.22 -32.48 -0.01
N GLY A 223 -9.82 -33.59 0.43
CA GLY A 223 -10.33 -34.63 -0.45
C GLY A 223 -9.24 -35.43 -1.14
N ARG A 224 -9.59 -36.04 -2.27
CA ARG A 224 -8.70 -36.93 -3.04
C ARG A 224 -9.06 -36.92 -4.52
N VAL A 225 -8.12 -37.37 -5.35
CA VAL A 225 -8.33 -37.53 -6.80
C VAL A 225 -8.72 -38.96 -7.12
N ILE A 226 -9.71 -39.14 -7.99
CA ILE A 226 -10.07 -40.44 -8.57
C ILE A 226 -9.99 -40.37 -10.10
N ASP A 227 -9.54 -41.47 -10.70
CA ASP A 227 -9.61 -41.66 -12.15
C ASP A 227 -10.97 -42.23 -12.53
N THR A 228 -11.63 -41.59 -13.50
CA THR A 228 -12.91 -42.06 -14.06
C THR A 228 -12.79 -42.19 -15.58
N ALA A 229 -13.77 -42.85 -16.22
CA ALA A 229 -13.80 -42.96 -17.69
C ALA A 229 -13.88 -41.60 -18.40
N GLU A 230 -14.39 -40.57 -17.71
CA GLU A 230 -14.54 -39.19 -18.21
C GLU A 230 -13.33 -38.30 -17.86
N GLY A 231 -12.30 -38.84 -17.19
CA GLY A 231 -11.14 -38.08 -16.72
C GLY A 231 -11.01 -38.08 -15.19
N LYS A 232 -10.13 -37.22 -14.67
CA LYS A 232 -9.87 -37.10 -13.23
C LYS A 232 -10.96 -36.30 -12.53
N LYS A 233 -11.39 -36.74 -11.35
CA LYS A 233 -12.34 -36.01 -10.50
C LYS A 233 -11.76 -35.77 -9.12
N TRP A 234 -11.90 -34.55 -8.61
CA TRP A 234 -11.57 -34.19 -7.24
C TRP A 234 -12.81 -34.36 -6.36
N VAL A 235 -12.76 -35.31 -5.43
CA VAL A 235 -13.93 -35.76 -4.64
C VAL A 235 -13.61 -35.78 -3.14
N ASP A 236 -14.65 -35.98 -2.32
CA ASP A 236 -14.58 -36.03 -0.86
C ASP A 236 -13.97 -34.76 -0.23
N THR A 237 -14.28 -33.60 -0.81
CA THR A 237 -13.75 -32.30 -0.40
C THR A 237 -14.53 -31.68 0.75
N GLN A 238 -13.85 -30.84 1.52
CA GLN A 238 -14.49 -29.90 2.43
C GLN A 238 -14.87 -28.63 1.65
N VAL A 239 -16.14 -28.24 1.72
CA VAL A 239 -16.65 -27.05 1.01
C VAL A 239 -16.66 -25.84 1.94
N VAL A 240 -16.23 -24.70 1.42
CA VAL A 240 -16.40 -23.35 2.01
C VAL A 240 -17.07 -22.47 0.96
N PHE A 241 -18.02 -21.63 1.35
CA PHE A 241 -18.64 -20.68 0.44
C PHE A 241 -17.88 -19.36 0.40
N ALA A 242 -17.74 -18.81 -0.81
CA ALA A 242 -17.22 -17.48 -1.06
C ALA A 242 -18.38 -16.52 -1.35
N LEU A 243 -18.66 -15.62 -0.40
CA LEU A 243 -19.67 -14.57 -0.50
C LEU A 243 -19.00 -13.28 -1.04
N PRO A 244 -19.40 -12.76 -2.21
CA PRO A 244 -18.82 -11.54 -2.74
C PRO A 244 -19.40 -10.27 -2.08
N TYR A 245 -18.51 -9.33 -1.79
CA TYR A 245 -18.81 -7.95 -1.42
C TYR A 245 -18.19 -7.01 -2.44
N ASP A 246 -19.03 -6.23 -3.10
CA ASP A 246 -18.58 -5.30 -4.12
C ASP A 246 -18.41 -3.90 -3.54
N ASN A 247 -17.26 -3.27 -3.81
CA ASN A 247 -16.95 -1.88 -3.48
C ASN A 247 -16.81 -1.07 -4.78
N PRO A 248 -17.52 0.05 -4.94
CA PRO A 248 -17.43 0.89 -6.13
C PRO A 248 -16.10 1.66 -6.19
N ILE A 249 -15.47 1.70 -7.36
CA ILE A 249 -14.22 2.43 -7.60
C ILE A 249 -14.49 3.51 -8.66
N PRO A 250 -14.76 4.76 -8.26
CA PRO A 250 -15.02 5.85 -9.21
C PRO A 250 -13.74 6.33 -9.90
N GLY A 251 -13.80 6.52 -11.22
CA GLY A 251 -12.78 7.23 -11.98
C GLY A 251 -12.90 8.74 -11.83
N TYR A 252 -11.80 9.47 -12.03
CA TYR A 252 -11.78 10.92 -11.86
C TYR A 252 -12.58 11.64 -12.96
N ASN A 253 -13.70 12.26 -12.58
CA ASN A 253 -14.56 13.12 -13.40
C ASN A 253 -15.02 12.54 -14.76
N ASN A 254 -15.08 11.21 -14.89
CA ASN A 254 -15.39 10.53 -16.15
C ASN A 254 -16.67 9.67 -16.11
N ASN A 255 -17.40 9.65 -14.98
CA ASN A 255 -18.60 8.86 -14.73
C ASN A 255 -18.43 7.32 -14.80
N VAL A 256 -17.20 6.82 -14.92
CA VAL A 256 -16.89 5.39 -14.85
C VAL A 256 -16.80 4.99 -13.38
N VAL A 257 -17.46 3.89 -13.01
CA VAL A 257 -17.31 3.27 -11.70
C VAL A 257 -17.01 1.78 -11.89
N ASN A 258 -15.76 1.39 -11.65
CA ASN A 258 -15.31 0.01 -11.64
C ASN A 258 -15.65 -0.68 -10.31
N THR A 259 -15.24 -1.94 -10.15
CA THR A 259 -15.56 -2.75 -8.98
C THR A 259 -14.32 -3.37 -8.36
N LEU A 260 -14.15 -3.20 -7.06
CA LEU A 260 -13.33 -4.06 -6.21
C LEU A 260 -14.25 -5.12 -5.57
N ARG A 261 -14.09 -6.38 -5.95
CA ARG A 261 -14.82 -7.52 -5.39
C ARG A 261 -13.97 -8.23 -4.34
N LEU A 262 -14.50 -8.33 -3.13
CA LEU A 262 -13.82 -8.97 -2.00
C LEU A 262 -14.62 -10.19 -1.53
N TRP A 263 -13.94 -11.32 -1.38
CA TRP A 263 -14.57 -12.57 -0.95
C TRP A 263 -14.55 -12.72 0.57
N SER A 264 -15.70 -13.02 1.17
CA SER A 264 -15.83 -13.44 2.57
C SER A 264 -16.09 -14.94 2.62
N ALA A 265 -15.34 -15.66 3.45
CA ALA A 265 -15.53 -17.08 3.67
C ALA A 265 -16.77 -17.32 4.56
N LYS A 266 -17.62 -18.25 4.14
CA LYS A 266 -18.84 -18.66 4.84
C LYS A 266 -18.91 -20.16 4.94
N SER A 267 -19.31 -20.65 6.11
CA SER A 267 -19.55 -22.07 6.30
C SER A 267 -20.77 -22.52 5.48
N PRO A 268 -20.74 -23.72 4.88
CA PRO A 268 -21.92 -24.32 4.25
C PRO A 268 -22.95 -24.82 5.27
N MET A 269 -22.57 -24.90 6.55
CA MET A 269 -23.45 -25.36 7.62
C MET A 269 -24.48 -24.27 7.95
N ASP A 270 -25.66 -24.40 7.35
CA ASP A 270 -26.89 -23.91 7.96
C ASP A 270 -27.14 -24.64 9.29
N PHE A 271 -27.94 -24.06 10.17
CA PHE A 271 -28.26 -24.65 11.48
C PHE A 271 -28.69 -26.13 11.35
N ASN A 272 -27.86 -27.06 11.82
CA ASN A 272 -28.15 -28.49 11.74
C ASN A 272 -28.87 -28.96 13.02
N LEU A 273 -30.19 -29.13 12.93
CA LEU A 273 -31.07 -29.62 14.00
C LEU A 273 -30.59 -30.96 14.60
N LYS A 274 -29.89 -31.80 13.83
CA LYS A 274 -29.41 -33.11 14.32
C LYS A 274 -28.28 -32.94 15.33
N PHE A 275 -27.26 -32.14 15.03
CA PHE A 275 -26.20 -31.81 15.99
C PHE A 275 -26.74 -31.08 17.23
N PHE A 276 -27.76 -30.24 17.04
CA PHE A 276 -28.43 -29.57 18.15
C PHE A 276 -29.19 -30.55 19.07
N ASN A 277 -29.90 -31.51 18.49
CA ASN A 277 -30.65 -32.52 19.24
C ASN A 277 -29.75 -33.58 19.89
N ASP A 278 -28.59 -33.86 19.30
CA ASP A 278 -27.60 -34.83 19.82
C ASP A 278 -26.65 -34.21 20.87
N GLY A 279 -26.79 -32.90 21.18
CA GLY A 279 -26.00 -32.20 22.19
C GLY A 279 -24.59 -31.78 21.73
N ASP A 280 -24.27 -31.93 20.44
CA ASP A 280 -22.95 -31.65 19.85
C ASP A 280 -22.87 -30.25 19.22
N TYR A 281 -23.49 -29.27 19.89
CA TYR A 281 -23.59 -27.89 19.44
C TYR A 281 -22.23 -27.17 19.39
N ILE A 282 -21.29 -27.56 20.26
CA ILE A 282 -19.94 -26.98 20.31
C ILE A 282 -19.17 -27.29 19.02
N GLN A 283 -19.19 -28.54 18.57
CA GLN A 283 -18.42 -28.93 17.38
C GLN A 283 -18.93 -28.25 16.12
N ALA A 284 -20.26 -28.14 15.94
CA ALA A 284 -20.85 -27.44 14.80
C ALA A 284 -20.44 -25.95 14.72
N VAL A 285 -20.32 -25.28 15.88
CA VAL A 285 -19.84 -23.89 15.95
C VAL A 285 -18.34 -23.79 15.70
N LEU A 286 -17.55 -24.75 16.16
CA LEU A 286 -16.11 -24.81 15.88
C LEU A 286 -15.83 -24.99 14.39
N ASP A 287 -16.53 -25.92 13.73
CA ASP A 287 -16.36 -26.18 12.30
C ASP A 287 -16.72 -24.96 11.45
N ARG A 288 -17.78 -24.23 11.83
CA ARG A 288 -18.12 -22.96 11.20
C ARG A 288 -17.01 -21.93 11.35
N ASN A 289 -16.44 -21.78 12.55
CA ASN A 289 -15.34 -20.85 12.79
C ASN A 289 -14.09 -21.20 11.99
N LEU A 290 -13.81 -22.50 11.78
CA LEU A 290 -12.68 -22.95 10.97
C LEU A 290 -12.82 -22.57 9.49
N ALA A 291 -14.04 -22.60 8.94
CA ALA A 291 -14.29 -22.13 7.58
C ALA A 291 -14.19 -20.60 7.46
N GLU A 292 -14.81 -19.87 8.40
CA GLU A 292 -14.82 -18.39 8.38
C GLU A 292 -13.45 -17.76 8.72
N ASN A 293 -12.54 -18.53 9.33
CA ASN A 293 -11.14 -18.12 9.62
C ASN A 293 -10.37 -17.67 8.38
N ILE A 294 -10.68 -18.20 7.19
CA ILE A 294 -9.99 -17.87 5.94
C ILE A 294 -10.03 -16.37 5.69
N SER A 295 -11.18 -15.71 5.89
CA SER A 295 -11.32 -14.26 5.69
C SER A 295 -11.28 -13.46 6.99
N ARG A 296 -10.63 -13.98 8.05
CA ARG A 296 -10.65 -13.32 9.36
C ARG A 296 -9.55 -12.27 9.53
N VAL A 297 -8.29 -12.60 9.23
CA VAL A 297 -7.14 -11.69 9.40
C VAL A 297 -6.19 -11.73 8.21
N LEU A 298 -5.63 -10.57 7.86
CA LEU A 298 -4.61 -10.44 6.82
C LEU A 298 -3.24 -10.90 7.34
N TYR A 299 -2.64 -11.90 6.70
CA TYR A 299 -1.38 -12.58 7.09
C TYR A 299 -1.39 -13.11 8.53
N PRO A 300 -1.93 -14.32 8.77
CA PRO A 300 -1.74 -14.99 10.06
C PRO A 300 -0.23 -15.21 10.33
N ASN A 301 0.15 -15.28 11.60
CA ASN A 301 1.52 -15.63 12.00
C ASN A 301 1.89 -17.01 11.44
N ASP A 302 2.85 -17.04 10.53
CA ASP A 302 3.27 -18.21 9.76
C ASP A 302 4.47 -18.96 10.40
N ASN A 303 4.90 -18.56 11.59
CA ASN A 303 5.90 -19.31 12.36
C ASN A 303 5.37 -20.67 12.87
N VAL A 304 4.06 -20.89 12.81
CA VAL A 304 3.39 -22.15 13.17
C VAL A 304 2.73 -22.79 11.95
N PHE A 305 2.64 -24.13 11.94
CA PHE A 305 2.13 -24.90 10.80
C PHE A 305 0.71 -24.50 10.41
N GLU A 306 -0.16 -24.30 11.40
CA GLU A 306 -1.56 -23.90 11.21
C GLU A 306 -1.67 -22.53 10.53
N GLY A 307 -0.74 -21.62 10.82
CA GLY A 307 -0.66 -20.31 10.18
C GLY A 307 -0.26 -20.40 8.70
N LYS A 308 0.69 -21.28 8.39
CA LYS A 308 1.10 -21.58 7.00
C LYS A 308 -0.03 -22.21 6.18
N GLU A 309 -0.73 -23.19 6.74
CA GLU A 309 -1.86 -23.83 6.07
C GLU A 309 -3.02 -22.84 5.85
N LEU A 310 -3.33 -21.99 6.82
CA LEU A 310 -4.34 -20.94 6.68
C LEU A 310 -3.99 -19.94 5.58
N ARG A 311 -2.70 -19.59 5.43
CA ARG A 311 -2.24 -18.72 4.36
C ARG A 311 -2.44 -19.34 2.98
N LEU A 312 -2.06 -20.60 2.78
CA LEU A 312 -2.30 -21.30 1.51
C LEU A 312 -3.81 -21.44 1.21
N LYS A 313 -4.65 -21.63 2.25
CA LYS A 313 -6.11 -21.60 2.10
C LYS A 313 -6.63 -20.25 1.61
N GLN A 314 -6.10 -19.13 2.12
CA GLN A 314 -6.45 -17.79 1.67
C GLN A 314 -6.13 -17.60 0.18
N GLU A 315 -4.93 -17.99 -0.23
CA GLU A 315 -4.47 -17.89 -1.63
C GLU A 315 -5.35 -18.71 -2.57
N TYR A 316 -5.61 -19.98 -2.23
CA TYR A 316 -6.49 -20.82 -3.04
C TYR A 316 -7.93 -20.30 -3.06
N PHE A 317 -8.45 -19.86 -1.90
CA PHE A 317 -9.80 -19.33 -1.79
C PHE A 317 -10.03 -18.14 -2.71
N LEU A 318 -9.07 -17.21 -2.77
CA LEU A 318 -9.11 -16.09 -3.70
C LEU A 318 -9.15 -16.58 -5.15
N CYS A 319 -8.22 -17.45 -5.54
CA CYS A 319 -8.07 -17.92 -6.92
C CYS A 319 -9.31 -18.70 -7.39
N ALA A 320 -9.78 -19.66 -6.60
CA ALA A 320 -10.91 -20.53 -6.94
C ALA A 320 -12.23 -19.76 -7.07
N ALA A 321 -12.55 -18.87 -6.12
CA ALA A 321 -13.78 -18.08 -6.20
C ALA A 321 -13.73 -17.09 -7.38
N THR A 322 -12.58 -16.45 -7.59
CA THR A 322 -12.39 -15.46 -8.66
C THR A 322 -12.47 -16.10 -10.04
N LEU A 323 -11.80 -17.23 -10.28
CA LEU A 323 -11.81 -17.88 -11.59
C LEU A 323 -13.20 -18.41 -11.97
N GLN A 324 -13.94 -18.96 -11.01
CA GLN A 324 -15.34 -19.34 -11.23
C GLN A 324 -16.20 -18.12 -11.64
N ASP A 325 -16.01 -16.97 -11.00
CA ASP A 325 -16.73 -15.74 -11.34
C ASP A 325 -16.33 -15.16 -12.71
N ILE A 326 -15.04 -15.23 -13.06
CA ILE A 326 -14.51 -14.83 -14.37
C ILE A 326 -15.11 -15.71 -15.47
N ILE A 327 -15.07 -17.04 -15.31
CA ILE A 327 -15.58 -18.00 -16.30
C ILE A 327 -17.08 -17.85 -16.46
N ARG A 328 -17.83 -17.66 -15.36
CA ARG A 328 -19.26 -17.35 -15.40
C ARG A 328 -19.53 -16.08 -16.22
N ARG A 329 -18.77 -15.01 -16.01
CA ARG A 329 -18.92 -13.75 -16.76
C ARG A 329 -18.52 -13.88 -18.21
N TYR A 330 -17.48 -14.66 -18.50
CA TYR A 330 -17.05 -14.99 -19.86
C TYR A 330 -18.15 -15.71 -20.64
N LYS A 331 -18.79 -16.70 -20.01
CA LYS A 331 -19.91 -17.46 -20.58
C LYS A 331 -21.16 -16.60 -20.78
N ALA A 332 -21.49 -15.73 -19.84
CA ALA A 332 -22.66 -14.84 -19.89
C ALA A 332 -22.35 -13.52 -20.62
N ALA A 333 -22.03 -13.61 -21.92
CA ALA A 333 -21.56 -12.47 -22.72
C ALA A 333 -22.70 -11.59 -23.28
N ASN A 334 -23.95 -12.07 -23.29
CA ASN A 334 -25.09 -11.31 -23.84
C ASN A 334 -25.81 -10.50 -22.74
N PHE A 335 -26.08 -9.22 -23.03
CA PHE A 335 -26.86 -8.36 -22.15
C PHE A 335 -28.26 -8.93 -21.91
N GLY A 336 -28.72 -8.92 -20.66
CA GLY A 336 -30.08 -9.33 -20.28
C GLY A 336 -30.31 -10.83 -20.08
N THR A 337 -29.32 -11.69 -20.34
CA THR A 337 -29.39 -13.14 -20.06
C THR A 337 -28.24 -13.61 -19.16
N ARG A 338 -28.50 -14.64 -18.36
CA ARG A 338 -27.49 -15.35 -17.57
C ARG A 338 -27.08 -16.69 -18.18
N GLU A 339 -27.74 -17.08 -19.26
CA GLU A 339 -27.43 -18.33 -19.96
C GLU A 339 -26.02 -18.28 -20.56
N PRO A 340 -25.29 -19.40 -20.57
CA PRO A 340 -24.02 -19.49 -21.27
C PRO A 340 -24.22 -19.27 -22.78
N THR A 341 -23.73 -18.16 -23.31
CA THR A 341 -23.78 -17.85 -24.75
C THR A 341 -22.41 -18.01 -25.42
N ARG A 342 -21.32 -17.93 -24.65
CA ARG A 342 -19.95 -18.16 -25.12
C ARG A 342 -19.36 -19.42 -24.48
N THR A 343 -19.18 -20.46 -25.27
CA THR A 343 -18.61 -21.75 -24.83
C THR A 343 -17.27 -22.08 -25.47
N ASN A 344 -16.87 -21.40 -26.55
CA ASN A 344 -15.54 -21.54 -27.13
C ASN A 344 -14.52 -20.81 -26.26
N PHE A 345 -13.58 -21.51 -25.64
CA PHE A 345 -12.55 -20.95 -24.77
C PHE A 345 -11.31 -20.41 -25.49
N ASP A 346 -11.12 -20.69 -26.78
CA ASP A 346 -9.99 -20.14 -27.56
C ASP A 346 -10.04 -18.60 -27.64
N LEU A 347 -11.25 -18.04 -27.50
CA LEU A 347 -11.53 -16.61 -27.44
C LEU A 347 -11.32 -16.01 -26.04
N MET A 348 -11.08 -16.81 -25.00
CA MET A 348 -10.94 -16.34 -23.62
C MET A 348 -9.79 -15.35 -23.47
N PRO A 349 -8.58 -15.57 -24.02
CA PRO A 349 -7.49 -14.60 -23.94
C PRO A 349 -7.77 -13.27 -24.65
N ASN A 350 -8.73 -13.23 -25.59
CA ASN A 350 -9.16 -12.00 -26.25
C ASN A 350 -10.17 -11.20 -25.41
N LYS A 351 -10.69 -11.79 -24.32
CA LYS A 351 -11.76 -11.23 -23.49
C LYS A 351 -11.40 -11.16 -22.01
N VAL A 352 -10.34 -11.85 -21.59
CA VAL A 352 -9.89 -11.98 -20.21
C VAL A 352 -8.38 -11.76 -20.16
N ALA A 353 -7.94 -10.87 -19.26
CA ALA A 353 -6.56 -10.78 -18.80
C ALA A 353 -6.54 -10.89 -17.27
N ILE A 354 -5.68 -11.75 -16.73
CA ILE A 354 -5.52 -12.01 -15.30
C ILE A 354 -4.12 -11.56 -14.90
N GLN A 355 -4.05 -10.54 -14.05
CA GLN A 355 -2.79 -10.06 -13.50
C GLN A 355 -2.59 -10.65 -12.11
N LEU A 356 -1.44 -11.31 -11.92
CA LEU A 356 -0.99 -11.87 -10.65
C LEU A 356 -0.11 -10.84 -9.93
N ASN A 357 -0.62 -10.26 -8.84
CA ASN A 357 0.12 -9.32 -8.01
C ASN A 357 0.99 -10.07 -7.00
N ASP A 358 2.26 -10.29 -7.35
CA ASP A 358 3.19 -11.21 -6.69
C ASP A 358 2.78 -12.69 -6.84
N THR A 359 3.43 -13.60 -6.09
CA THR A 359 3.16 -15.05 -6.16
C THR A 359 1.92 -15.49 -5.39
N HIS A 360 1.33 -14.63 -4.57
CA HIS A 360 0.18 -15.02 -3.74
C HIS A 360 -1.01 -15.58 -4.54
N PRO A 361 -1.41 -15.00 -5.70
CA PRO A 361 -2.46 -15.58 -6.54
C PRO A 361 -1.94 -16.59 -7.59
N SER A 362 -0.73 -17.13 -7.45
CA SER A 362 -0.13 -18.07 -8.43
C SER A 362 -0.95 -19.35 -8.65
N LEU A 363 -1.73 -19.76 -7.65
CA LEU A 363 -2.68 -20.87 -7.76
C LEU A 363 -3.78 -20.66 -8.80
N ALA A 364 -3.95 -19.44 -9.33
CA ALA A 364 -4.83 -19.19 -10.47
C ALA A 364 -4.40 -19.99 -11.71
N ILE A 365 -3.10 -20.25 -11.90
CA ILE A 365 -2.58 -21.03 -13.03
C ILE A 365 -3.08 -22.48 -12.97
N PRO A 366 -2.77 -23.28 -11.92
CA PRO A 366 -3.24 -24.66 -11.85
C PRO A 366 -4.77 -24.76 -11.64
N GLU A 367 -5.44 -23.78 -11.03
CA GLU A 367 -6.89 -23.79 -10.92
C GLU A 367 -7.58 -23.54 -12.27
N LEU A 368 -7.07 -22.62 -13.10
CA LEU A 368 -7.61 -22.41 -14.44
C LEU A 368 -7.44 -23.66 -15.30
N MET A 369 -6.27 -24.31 -15.23
CA MET A 369 -6.04 -25.61 -15.86
C MET A 369 -7.03 -26.66 -15.37
N ARG A 370 -7.25 -26.77 -14.05
CA ARG A 370 -8.21 -27.71 -13.47
C ARG A 370 -9.61 -27.50 -14.01
N VAL A 371 -10.09 -26.26 -14.05
CA VAL A 371 -11.45 -25.97 -14.55
C VAL A 371 -11.54 -26.28 -16.04
N LEU A 372 -10.58 -25.83 -16.85
CA LEU A 372 -10.63 -26.05 -18.30
C LEU A 372 -10.53 -27.53 -18.68
N VAL A 373 -9.67 -28.31 -18.01
CA VAL A 373 -9.48 -29.74 -18.29
C VAL A 373 -10.56 -30.59 -17.65
N ASP A 374 -10.73 -30.51 -16.32
CA ASP A 374 -11.56 -31.46 -15.58
C ASP A 374 -13.07 -31.13 -15.69
N ILE A 375 -13.45 -29.87 -15.92
CA ILE A 375 -14.86 -29.43 -15.96
C ILE A 375 -15.31 -29.10 -17.38
N GLU A 376 -14.53 -28.30 -18.11
CA GLU A 376 -14.90 -27.87 -19.48
C GLU A 376 -14.46 -28.87 -20.55
N GLY A 377 -13.66 -29.88 -20.19
CA GLY A 377 -13.28 -30.99 -21.08
C GLY A 377 -12.30 -30.63 -22.19
N LEU A 378 -11.52 -29.55 -22.03
CA LEU A 378 -10.47 -29.19 -22.99
C LEU A 378 -9.30 -30.18 -22.93
N SER A 379 -8.62 -30.36 -24.06
CA SER A 379 -7.32 -31.02 -24.06
C SER A 379 -6.32 -30.20 -23.25
N TRP A 380 -5.28 -30.87 -22.73
CA TRP A 380 -4.24 -30.21 -21.94
C TRP A 380 -3.58 -29.07 -22.72
N GLU A 381 -3.26 -29.29 -23.99
CA GLU A 381 -2.55 -28.34 -24.84
C GLU A 381 -3.36 -27.06 -25.04
N ASN A 382 -4.66 -27.20 -25.33
CA ASN A 382 -5.55 -26.06 -25.52
C ASN A 382 -5.79 -25.30 -24.20
N ALA A 383 -6.00 -26.03 -23.09
CA ALA A 383 -6.16 -25.43 -21.78
C ALA A 383 -4.90 -24.66 -21.34
N TRP A 384 -3.71 -25.21 -21.64
CA TRP A 384 -2.43 -24.59 -21.31
C TRP A 384 -2.18 -23.32 -22.13
N ASP A 385 -2.43 -23.35 -23.44
CA ASP A 385 -2.34 -22.15 -24.29
C ASP A 385 -3.27 -21.03 -23.80
N VAL A 386 -4.53 -21.35 -23.50
CA VAL A 386 -5.48 -20.38 -22.94
C VAL A 386 -4.98 -19.83 -21.61
N THR A 387 -4.47 -20.68 -20.73
CA THR A 387 -3.97 -20.28 -19.40
C THR A 387 -2.80 -19.32 -19.52
N VAL A 388 -1.77 -19.67 -20.29
CA VAL A 388 -0.57 -18.84 -20.48
C VAL A 388 -0.93 -17.49 -21.09
N ARG A 389 -1.80 -17.46 -22.12
CA ARG A 389 -2.23 -16.20 -22.77
C ARG A 389 -3.17 -15.35 -21.91
N CYS A 390 -3.85 -15.91 -20.91
CA CYS A 390 -4.66 -15.15 -19.96
C CYS A 390 -3.84 -14.57 -18.80
N CYS A 391 -2.80 -15.26 -18.34
CA CYS A 391 -2.06 -14.92 -17.12
C CYS A 391 -0.80 -14.09 -17.38
N ALA A 392 -0.59 -13.06 -16.56
CA ALA A 392 0.63 -12.27 -16.49
C ALA A 392 1.07 -12.10 -15.02
N TYR A 393 2.38 -12.09 -14.76
CA TYR A 393 2.96 -12.10 -13.41
C TYR A 393 3.81 -10.85 -13.15
N THR A 394 3.55 -10.17 -12.03
CA THR A 394 4.38 -9.08 -11.54
C THR A 394 5.17 -9.51 -10.31
N ASN A 395 6.50 -9.40 -10.37
CA ASN A 395 7.38 -9.67 -9.24
C ASN A 395 7.69 -8.37 -8.46
N HIS A 396 7.67 -8.44 -7.13
CA HIS A 396 7.90 -7.29 -6.23
C HIS A 396 9.12 -7.44 -5.32
N THR A 397 9.91 -8.51 -5.46
CA THR A 397 11.03 -8.79 -4.54
C THR A 397 12.16 -9.55 -5.22
N VAL A 398 13.38 -9.21 -4.81
CA VAL A 398 14.63 -9.90 -5.16
C VAL A 398 15.15 -10.76 -4.00
N LEU A 399 14.60 -10.58 -2.79
CA LEU A 399 15.06 -11.29 -1.60
C LEU A 399 14.58 -12.74 -1.63
N PRO A 400 15.48 -13.75 -1.60
CA PRO A 400 15.10 -15.16 -1.66
C PRO A 400 14.14 -15.58 -0.54
N GLU A 401 14.27 -14.98 0.65
CA GLU A 401 13.39 -15.25 1.80
C GLU A 401 11.94 -14.77 1.61
N ALA A 402 11.69 -13.89 0.64
CA ALA A 402 10.36 -13.38 0.34
C ALA A 402 9.66 -14.15 -0.81
N LEU A 403 10.36 -15.07 -1.47
CA LEU A 403 9.77 -15.91 -2.53
C LEU A 403 9.05 -17.11 -1.92
N GLU A 404 7.78 -17.30 -2.25
CA GLU A 404 6.95 -18.35 -1.67
C GLU A 404 7.38 -19.75 -2.11
N ARG A 405 7.71 -20.58 -1.13
CA ARG A 405 8.13 -21.98 -1.28
C ARG A 405 7.31 -22.87 -0.36
N TRP A 406 6.24 -23.44 -0.88
CA TRP A 406 5.29 -24.22 -0.10
C TRP A 406 5.67 -25.70 -0.05
N PRO A 407 5.62 -26.35 1.14
CA PRO A 407 5.86 -27.79 1.23
C PRO A 407 4.93 -28.61 0.35
N VAL A 408 5.50 -29.60 -0.35
CA VAL A 408 4.73 -30.55 -1.18
C VAL A 408 3.71 -31.32 -0.32
N SER A 409 4.11 -31.71 0.89
CA SER A 409 3.26 -32.39 1.88
C SER A 409 1.96 -31.61 2.18
N MET A 410 2.05 -30.29 2.19
CA MET A 410 0.90 -29.40 2.41
C MET A 410 -0.02 -29.36 1.19
N PHE A 411 0.55 -29.29 -0.02
CA PHE A 411 -0.20 -29.37 -1.27
C PHE A 411 -0.91 -30.72 -1.43
N GLU A 412 -0.23 -31.82 -1.14
CA GLU A 412 -0.78 -33.17 -1.23
C GLU A 412 -2.02 -33.32 -0.34
N ARG A 413 -1.96 -32.75 0.87
CA ARG A 413 -3.08 -32.78 1.81
C ARG A 413 -4.21 -31.82 1.39
N LEU A 414 -3.90 -30.57 1.05
CA LEU A 414 -4.90 -29.52 0.91
C LEU A 414 -5.48 -29.41 -0.50
N LEU A 415 -4.64 -29.60 -1.53
CA LEU A 415 -4.93 -29.36 -2.95
C LEU A 415 -4.35 -30.49 -3.83
N PRO A 416 -4.75 -31.76 -3.61
CA PRO A 416 -4.12 -32.91 -4.26
C PRO A 416 -4.20 -32.86 -5.78
N ARG A 417 -5.32 -32.37 -6.34
CA ARG A 417 -5.48 -32.23 -7.80
C ARG A 417 -4.55 -31.17 -8.38
N HIS A 418 -4.36 -30.06 -7.70
CA HIS A 418 -3.46 -28.99 -8.14
C HIS A 418 -2.01 -29.44 -8.11
N LEU A 419 -1.61 -30.24 -7.12
CA LEU A 419 -0.28 -30.83 -7.08
C LEU A 419 0.00 -31.69 -8.31
N GLU A 420 -0.93 -32.55 -8.73
CA GLU A 420 -0.78 -33.33 -9.96
C GLU A 420 -0.63 -32.45 -11.21
N ILE A 421 -1.42 -31.37 -11.30
CA ILE A 421 -1.36 -30.40 -12.41
C ILE A 421 0.00 -29.71 -12.40
N ILE A 422 0.49 -29.27 -11.24
CA ILE A 422 1.81 -28.62 -11.08
C ILE A 422 2.93 -29.59 -11.50
N TYR A 423 2.86 -30.86 -11.10
CA TYR A 423 3.84 -31.85 -11.54
C TYR A 423 3.82 -32.06 -13.05
N HIS A 424 2.64 -32.07 -13.68
CA HIS A 424 2.54 -32.21 -15.13
C HIS A 424 3.07 -30.95 -15.87
N ILE A 425 2.78 -29.75 -15.36
CA ILE A 425 3.37 -28.49 -15.84
C ILE A 425 4.90 -28.57 -15.74
N ASN A 426 5.43 -28.96 -14.58
CA ASN A 426 6.88 -29.08 -14.36
C ASN A 426 7.52 -30.09 -15.31
N PHE A 427 6.90 -31.25 -15.50
CA PHE A 427 7.38 -32.29 -16.41
C PHE A 427 7.53 -31.76 -17.84
N LEU A 428 6.49 -31.13 -18.40
CA LEU A 428 6.52 -30.57 -19.74
C LEU A 428 7.53 -29.42 -19.86
N HIS A 429 7.57 -28.53 -18.86
CA HIS A 429 8.54 -27.44 -18.82
C HIS A 429 9.98 -27.96 -18.86
N LEU A 430 10.31 -28.96 -18.02
CA LEU A 430 11.64 -29.53 -17.97
C LEU A 430 12.00 -30.31 -19.23
N GLN A 431 11.02 -30.90 -19.94
CA GLN A 431 11.26 -31.44 -21.27
C GLN A 431 11.70 -30.35 -22.26
N ASP A 432 11.10 -29.17 -22.21
CA ASP A 432 11.49 -28.06 -23.09
C ASP A 432 12.84 -27.45 -22.71
N VAL A 433 13.16 -27.38 -21.40
CA VAL A 433 14.50 -27.02 -20.91
C VAL A 433 15.54 -28.01 -21.44
N GLN A 434 15.30 -29.31 -21.32
CA GLN A 434 16.21 -30.37 -21.79
C GLN A 434 16.38 -30.35 -23.32
N LYS A 435 15.31 -30.03 -24.09
CA LYS A 435 15.41 -29.87 -25.55
C LYS A 435 16.30 -28.68 -25.93
N ARG A 436 16.22 -27.57 -25.19
CA ARG A 436 17.00 -26.35 -25.44
C ARG A 436 18.45 -26.46 -25.00
N TRP A 437 18.70 -27.11 -23.86
CA TRP A 437 20.03 -27.32 -23.30
C TRP A 437 20.27 -28.80 -22.95
N PRO A 438 20.49 -29.66 -23.96
CA PRO A 438 20.69 -31.09 -23.72
C PRO A 438 21.91 -31.37 -22.83
N GLY A 439 21.69 -32.02 -21.70
CA GLY A 439 22.76 -32.47 -20.78
C GLY A 439 23.12 -31.49 -19.66
N ASP A 440 22.53 -30.29 -19.62
CA ASP A 440 22.70 -29.33 -18.52
C ASP A 440 21.74 -29.66 -17.36
N MET A 441 22.05 -30.75 -16.64
CA MET A 441 21.21 -31.26 -15.54
C MET A 441 21.09 -30.28 -14.36
N ASP A 442 22.12 -29.45 -14.11
CA ASP A 442 22.05 -28.47 -13.02
C ASP A 442 21.09 -27.32 -13.38
N ARG A 443 21.07 -26.87 -14.64
CA ARG A 443 20.04 -25.92 -15.10
C ARG A 443 18.63 -26.50 -14.99
N MET A 444 18.42 -27.76 -15.36
CA MET A 444 17.11 -28.42 -15.15
C MET A 444 16.69 -28.36 -13.68
N ARG A 445 17.62 -28.64 -12.75
CA ARG A 445 17.35 -28.54 -11.31
C ARG A 445 17.00 -27.11 -10.89
N ARG A 446 17.74 -26.10 -11.35
CA ARG A 446 17.51 -24.68 -11.03
C ARG A 446 16.21 -24.12 -11.62
N MET A 447 15.74 -24.65 -12.75
CA MET A 447 14.52 -24.19 -13.43
C MET A 447 13.26 -24.98 -13.04
N SER A 448 13.40 -26.05 -12.25
CA SER A 448 12.27 -26.85 -11.77
C SER A 448 11.32 -26.00 -10.91
N CYS A 449 10.01 -26.19 -11.09
CA CYS A 449 8.99 -25.68 -10.17
C CYS A 449 8.98 -26.45 -8.83
N VAL A 450 9.69 -27.59 -8.76
CA VAL A 450 9.79 -28.45 -7.58
C VAL A 450 11.23 -28.46 -7.10
N GLU A 451 11.43 -28.02 -5.86
CA GLU A 451 12.72 -28.04 -5.17
C GLU A 451 12.86 -29.35 -4.40
N GLU A 452 14.00 -30.03 -4.58
CA GLU A 452 14.27 -31.36 -4.01
C GLU A 452 15.12 -31.31 -2.72
N ASP A 453 15.80 -30.19 -2.47
CA ASP A 453 16.69 -30.03 -1.32
C ASP A 453 15.90 -29.88 0.00
N GLY A 454 16.10 -30.82 0.93
CA GLY A 454 15.41 -30.85 2.22
C GLY A 454 13.99 -31.41 2.13
N GLU A 455 13.01 -30.73 2.74
CA GLU A 455 11.60 -31.04 2.49
C GLU A 455 11.24 -30.49 1.10
N LYS A 456 10.67 -31.34 0.23
CA LYS A 456 10.29 -30.92 -1.12
C LYS A 456 9.34 -29.73 -1.09
N ARG A 457 9.57 -28.74 -1.95
CA ARG A 457 8.75 -27.52 -2.03
C ARG A 457 8.36 -27.18 -3.45
N ILE A 458 7.21 -26.53 -3.59
CA ILE A 458 6.80 -25.90 -4.84
C ILE A 458 7.26 -24.45 -4.82
N ASN A 459 8.04 -24.05 -5.81
CA ASN A 459 8.47 -22.67 -6.02
C ASN A 459 7.42 -21.91 -6.82
N MET A 460 6.69 -21.02 -6.15
CA MET A 460 5.53 -20.34 -6.75
C MET A 460 5.94 -19.28 -7.77
N ALA A 461 7.14 -18.72 -7.65
CA ALA A 461 7.69 -17.78 -8.64
C ALA A 461 7.99 -18.49 -9.96
N HIS A 462 8.61 -19.68 -9.90
CA HIS A 462 8.88 -20.49 -11.10
C HIS A 462 7.56 -20.91 -11.78
N LEU A 463 6.57 -21.35 -11.01
CA LEU A 463 5.24 -21.67 -11.53
C LEU A 463 4.61 -20.46 -12.24
N SER A 464 4.71 -19.27 -11.63
CA SER A 464 4.16 -18.02 -12.19
C SER A 464 4.84 -17.62 -13.50
N ILE A 465 6.16 -17.77 -13.60
CA ILE A 465 6.93 -17.49 -14.82
C ILE A 465 6.58 -18.46 -15.94
N VAL A 466 6.49 -19.76 -15.61
CA VAL A 466 6.17 -20.81 -16.59
C VAL A 466 4.74 -20.65 -17.13
N GLY A 467 3.77 -20.39 -16.25
CA GLY A 467 2.35 -20.28 -16.59
C GLY A 467 1.86 -18.90 -17.04
N SER A 468 2.76 -17.95 -17.32
CA SER A 468 2.40 -16.59 -17.78
C SER A 468 3.03 -16.23 -19.12
N HIS A 469 2.34 -15.42 -19.93
CA HIS A 469 2.90 -14.89 -21.19
C HIS A 469 3.77 -13.65 -20.97
N ALA A 470 3.65 -12.97 -19.84
CA ALA A 470 4.46 -11.81 -19.48
C ALA A 470 4.87 -11.87 -18.00
N VAL A 471 6.11 -11.44 -17.73
CA VAL A 471 6.71 -11.31 -16.40
C VAL A 471 7.30 -9.92 -16.31
N ASN A 472 6.96 -9.13 -15.28
CA ASN A 472 7.52 -7.80 -15.15
C ASN A 472 8.06 -7.51 -13.75
N GLY A 473 9.14 -6.72 -13.72
CA GLY A 473 9.58 -6.01 -12.52
C GLY A 473 8.89 -4.66 -12.37
N VAL A 474 9.19 -3.97 -11.26
CA VAL A 474 8.46 -2.77 -10.81
C VAL A 474 9.29 -1.48 -10.76
N ALA A 475 10.54 -1.55 -11.22
CA ALA A 475 11.43 -0.44 -11.51
C ALA A 475 12.47 -0.92 -12.53
N ALA A 476 13.13 -0.01 -13.24
CA ALA A 476 14.09 -0.38 -14.28
C ALA A 476 15.25 -1.23 -13.73
N ILE A 477 15.89 -0.78 -12.65
CA ILE A 477 17.00 -1.50 -12.00
C ILE A 477 16.57 -2.87 -11.48
N HIS A 478 15.38 -2.96 -10.88
CA HIS A 478 14.83 -4.22 -10.40
C HIS A 478 14.57 -5.21 -11.54
N SER A 479 13.98 -4.71 -12.64
CA SER A 479 13.73 -5.53 -13.84
C SER A 479 15.04 -6.04 -14.46
N GLU A 480 16.14 -5.29 -14.35
CA GLU A 480 17.46 -5.78 -14.77
C GLU A 480 18.06 -6.80 -13.80
N ILE A 481 17.90 -6.61 -12.49
CA ILE A 481 18.36 -7.57 -11.47
C ILE A 481 17.67 -8.93 -11.68
N ILE A 482 16.34 -8.96 -11.86
CA ILE A 482 15.64 -10.24 -12.06
C ILE A 482 16.05 -10.96 -13.35
N LYS A 483 16.45 -10.23 -14.41
CA LYS A 483 16.94 -10.84 -15.66
C LYS A 483 18.37 -11.35 -15.55
N LYS A 484 19.22 -10.66 -14.78
CA LYS A 484 20.66 -10.97 -14.68
C LYS A 484 21.00 -11.98 -13.59
N ASP A 485 20.19 -12.05 -12.55
CA ASP A 485 20.47 -12.86 -11.36
C ASP A 485 19.29 -13.80 -11.05
N VAL A 486 18.23 -13.28 -10.42
CA VAL A 486 17.16 -14.08 -9.79
C VAL A 486 16.48 -15.08 -10.75
N PHE A 487 16.14 -14.64 -11.97
CA PHE A 487 15.46 -15.45 -12.98
C PHE A 487 16.26 -15.57 -14.28
N LYS A 488 17.60 -15.49 -14.19
CA LYS A 488 18.52 -15.54 -15.34
C LYS A 488 18.23 -16.69 -16.29
N ASP A 489 18.08 -17.91 -15.76
CA ASP A 489 17.87 -19.10 -16.59
C ASP A 489 16.52 -19.07 -17.32
N PHE A 490 15.47 -18.47 -16.72
CA PHE A 490 14.18 -18.27 -17.37
C PHE A 490 14.21 -17.16 -18.43
N TYR A 491 14.96 -16.08 -18.18
CA TYR A 491 15.20 -15.04 -19.18
C TYR A 491 15.97 -15.56 -20.38
N GLU A 492 16.99 -16.40 -20.16
CA GLU A 492 17.71 -17.09 -21.22
C GLU A 492 16.82 -18.06 -22.03
N MET A 493 15.72 -18.56 -21.45
CA MET A 493 14.73 -19.40 -22.13
C MET A 493 13.71 -18.59 -22.93
N ASN A 494 13.13 -17.55 -22.33
CA ASN A 494 12.06 -16.76 -22.94
C ASN A 494 12.29 -15.26 -22.70
N PRO A 495 13.26 -14.65 -23.40
CA PRO A 495 13.62 -13.25 -23.17
C PRO A 495 12.43 -12.30 -23.42
N GLU A 496 11.55 -12.65 -24.36
CA GLU A 496 10.35 -11.89 -24.73
C GLU A 496 9.32 -11.76 -23.61
N LYS A 497 9.33 -12.65 -22.61
CA LYS A 497 8.42 -12.58 -21.46
C LYS A 497 8.76 -11.44 -20.51
N PHE A 498 10.04 -11.07 -20.39
CA PHE A 498 10.51 -10.19 -19.32
C PHE A 498 10.42 -8.72 -19.69
N GLN A 499 9.58 -7.98 -18.98
CA GLN A 499 9.33 -6.55 -19.18
C GLN A 499 9.65 -5.73 -17.92
N ASN A 500 9.63 -4.41 -18.06
CA ASN A 500 9.60 -3.47 -16.94
C ASN A 500 8.26 -2.72 -16.94
N LYS A 501 7.71 -2.51 -15.75
CA LYS A 501 6.59 -1.57 -15.52
C LYS A 501 6.86 -0.81 -14.23
N THR A 502 7.62 0.29 -14.34
CA THR A 502 7.91 1.14 -13.17
C THR A 502 6.61 1.55 -12.50
N ASN A 503 6.53 1.32 -11.19
CA ASN A 503 5.39 1.69 -10.36
C ASN A 503 5.01 3.18 -10.48
N GLY A 504 3.81 3.49 -9.99
CA GLY A 504 3.32 4.85 -9.87
C GLY A 504 2.30 5.01 -8.75
N ILE A 505 1.93 6.25 -8.46
CA ILE A 505 0.94 6.64 -7.47
C ILE A 505 -0.16 7.48 -8.13
N THR A 506 -1.38 7.41 -7.60
CA THR A 506 -2.47 8.24 -8.11
C THR A 506 -2.32 9.69 -7.63
N PRO A 507 -2.27 10.70 -8.52
CA PRO A 507 -2.26 12.11 -8.13
C PRO A 507 -3.57 12.57 -7.48
N ARG A 508 -4.68 11.85 -7.66
CA ARG A 508 -5.98 12.18 -7.04
C ARG A 508 -5.87 12.10 -5.52
N ARG A 509 -5.41 10.97 -4.99
CA ARG A 509 -5.22 10.81 -3.54
C ARG A 509 -3.97 11.52 -3.03
N TRP A 510 -2.86 11.39 -3.75
CA TRP A 510 -1.54 11.79 -3.24
C TRP A 510 -1.13 13.22 -3.59
N LEU A 511 -2.05 14.04 -4.13
CA LEU A 511 -1.86 15.47 -4.29
C LEU A 511 -3.19 16.24 -4.14
N VAL A 512 -4.22 15.91 -4.94
CA VAL A 512 -5.51 16.65 -4.91
C VAL A 512 -6.20 16.52 -3.56
N LEU A 513 -6.31 15.30 -3.04
CA LEU A 513 -6.96 15.00 -1.76
C LEU A 513 -6.11 15.47 -0.58
N CYS A 514 -4.86 15.02 -0.49
CA CYS A 514 -4.05 15.24 0.71
C CYS A 514 -3.39 16.63 0.78
N ASN A 515 -3.27 17.35 -0.34
CA ASN A 515 -2.61 18.65 -0.40
C ASN A 515 -3.35 19.62 -1.35
N PRO A 516 -4.60 19.98 -1.02
CA PRO A 516 -5.45 20.82 -1.86
C PRO A 516 -4.82 22.20 -2.11
N SER A 517 -4.16 22.79 -1.12
CA SER A 517 -3.52 24.11 -1.27
C SER A 517 -2.35 24.09 -2.27
N LEU A 518 -1.58 23.00 -2.34
CA LEU A 518 -0.55 22.86 -3.38
C LEU A 518 -1.17 22.62 -4.75
N SER A 519 -2.22 21.79 -4.80
CA SER A 519 -2.98 21.52 -6.04
C SER A 519 -3.59 22.79 -6.63
N ASP A 520 -4.12 23.67 -5.77
CA ASP A 520 -4.64 24.98 -6.17
C ASP A 520 -3.54 25.85 -6.77
N LEU A 521 -2.42 25.97 -6.09
CA LEU A 521 -1.27 26.73 -6.56
C LEU A 521 -0.72 26.22 -7.90
N ILE A 522 -0.67 24.91 -8.12
CA ILE A 522 -0.24 24.30 -9.38
C ILE A 522 -1.19 24.70 -10.50
N THR A 523 -2.50 24.48 -10.33
CA THR A 523 -3.48 24.78 -11.38
C THR A 523 -3.59 26.27 -11.67
N GLU A 524 -3.39 27.16 -10.70
CA GLU A 524 -3.32 28.62 -10.96
C GLU A 524 -2.21 28.95 -11.98
N LYS A 525 -1.14 28.15 -12.02
CA LYS A 525 -0.02 28.33 -12.94
C LYS A 525 -0.19 27.61 -14.28
N ILE A 526 -0.80 26.42 -14.30
CA ILE A 526 -0.74 25.54 -15.48
C ILE A 526 -2.09 24.98 -15.96
N GLY A 527 -3.22 25.34 -15.35
CA GLY A 527 -4.53 24.74 -15.65
C GLY A 527 -4.79 23.45 -14.85
N ASP A 528 -5.95 22.83 -15.03
CA ASP A 528 -6.43 21.69 -14.20
C ASP A 528 -6.25 20.31 -14.84
N GLU A 529 -5.89 20.25 -16.13
CA GLU A 529 -5.69 19.00 -16.87
C GLU A 529 -4.59 18.09 -16.28
N TRP A 530 -3.66 18.63 -15.48
CA TRP A 530 -2.57 17.85 -14.89
C TRP A 530 -3.04 16.72 -13.96
N THR A 531 -4.27 16.79 -13.44
CA THR A 531 -4.83 15.77 -12.53
C THR A 531 -5.00 14.40 -13.19
N VAL A 532 -5.06 14.37 -14.53
CA VAL A 532 -5.08 13.15 -15.37
C VAL A 532 -3.91 13.10 -16.38
N HIS A 533 -3.12 14.18 -16.49
CA HIS A 533 -1.92 14.29 -17.32
C HIS A 533 -0.74 14.84 -16.49
N LEU A 534 -0.23 14.02 -15.56
CA LEU A 534 0.74 14.48 -14.57
C LEU A 534 2.09 14.95 -15.17
N ASP A 535 2.40 14.56 -16.39
CA ASP A 535 3.55 15.05 -17.17
C ASP A 535 3.53 16.58 -17.38
N GLN A 536 2.35 17.20 -17.36
CA GLN A 536 2.21 18.66 -17.46
C GLN A 536 2.89 19.42 -16.32
N LEU A 537 3.17 18.77 -15.17
CA LEU A 537 3.90 19.39 -14.06
C LEU A 537 5.28 19.93 -14.46
N THR A 538 5.89 19.43 -15.55
CA THR A 538 7.18 19.93 -16.04
C THR A 538 7.13 21.42 -16.39
N LYS A 539 5.95 21.96 -16.73
CA LYS A 539 5.71 23.40 -16.98
C LYS A 539 6.03 24.28 -15.76
N LEU A 540 6.09 23.71 -14.55
CA LEU A 540 6.45 24.44 -13.33
C LEU A 540 7.94 24.78 -13.24
N LYS A 541 8.83 24.09 -13.98
CA LYS A 541 10.28 24.34 -13.94
C LYS A 541 10.65 25.79 -14.23
N GLN A 542 9.93 26.46 -15.12
CA GLN A 542 10.17 27.88 -15.46
C GLN A 542 9.95 28.84 -14.27
N TRP A 543 9.16 28.42 -13.27
CA TRP A 543 8.84 29.21 -12.08
C TRP A 543 9.70 28.84 -10.87
N ALA A 544 10.63 27.87 -10.99
CA ALA A 544 11.43 27.38 -9.87
C ALA A 544 12.27 28.46 -9.18
N LYS A 545 12.67 29.50 -9.93
CA LYS A 545 13.45 30.66 -9.45
C LYS A 545 12.61 31.92 -9.26
N ASP A 546 11.30 31.87 -9.51
CA ASP A 546 10.42 33.03 -9.34
C ASP A 546 10.16 33.28 -7.83
N PRO A 547 10.54 34.45 -7.27
CA PRO A 547 10.42 34.70 -5.84
C PRO A 547 8.96 34.73 -5.33
N ASN A 548 7.98 34.98 -6.20
CA ASN A 548 6.57 34.96 -5.81
C ASN A 548 6.07 33.52 -5.67
N PHE A 549 6.38 32.68 -6.66
CA PHE A 549 6.02 31.27 -6.65
C PHE A 549 6.74 30.52 -5.52
N GLN A 550 8.03 30.75 -5.30
CA GLN A 550 8.76 30.17 -4.16
C GLN A 550 8.09 30.51 -2.82
N ARG A 551 7.71 31.78 -2.61
CA ARG A 551 7.00 32.19 -1.39
C ARG A 551 5.64 31.51 -1.23
N ALA A 552 4.91 31.30 -2.33
CA ALA A 552 3.63 30.59 -2.30
C ALA A 552 3.81 29.11 -1.93
N VAL A 553 4.80 28.42 -2.52
CA VAL A 553 5.13 27.02 -2.20
C VAL A 553 5.58 26.88 -0.74
N GLN A 554 6.45 27.77 -0.26
CA GLN A 554 6.88 27.81 1.15
C GLN A 554 5.69 27.98 2.10
N LYS A 555 4.77 28.89 1.78
CA LYS A 555 3.58 29.14 2.60
C LYS A 555 2.74 27.87 2.72
N VAL A 556 2.47 27.17 1.61
CA VAL A 556 1.72 25.91 1.62
C VAL A 556 2.43 24.86 2.48
N LYS A 557 3.75 24.68 2.32
CA LYS A 557 4.53 23.74 3.14
C LYS A 557 4.43 24.10 4.64
N GLN A 558 4.57 25.37 4.99
CA GLN A 558 4.50 25.83 6.37
C GLN A 558 3.11 25.62 6.99
N GLU A 559 2.04 25.84 6.22
CA GLU A 559 0.66 25.56 6.65
C GLU A 559 0.46 24.05 6.92
N ASN A 560 0.95 23.18 6.03
CA ASN A 560 0.90 21.74 6.24
C ASN A 560 1.71 21.29 7.48
N LYS A 561 2.89 21.88 7.71
CA LYS A 561 3.70 21.61 8.91
C LYS A 561 3.01 22.03 10.20
N LEU A 562 2.32 23.18 10.20
CA LEU A 562 1.55 23.64 11.34
C LEU A 562 0.37 22.71 11.64
N ARG A 563 -0.36 22.24 10.61
CA ARG A 563 -1.43 21.26 10.78
C ARG A 563 -0.92 19.96 11.38
N LEU A 564 0.21 19.45 10.88
CA LEU A 564 0.80 18.23 11.44
C LEU A 564 1.26 18.44 12.90
N ALA A 565 1.89 19.57 13.22
CA ALA A 565 2.28 19.87 14.59
C ALA A 565 1.08 19.90 15.56
N GLN A 566 -0.04 20.49 15.13
CA GLN A 566 -1.29 20.49 15.91
C GLN A 566 -1.86 19.08 16.09
N LEU A 567 -1.82 18.26 15.04
CA LEU A 567 -2.24 16.86 15.11
C LEU A 567 -1.38 16.08 16.11
N LEU A 568 -0.05 16.22 16.05
CA LEU A 568 0.85 15.49 16.93
C LEU A 568 0.71 15.93 18.40
N GLU A 569 0.46 17.21 18.64
CA GLU A 569 0.16 17.72 19.99
C GLU A 569 -1.19 17.18 20.50
N LYS A 570 -2.21 17.12 19.65
CA LYS A 570 -3.55 16.59 20.00
C LYS A 570 -3.52 15.08 20.27
N ASP A 571 -2.92 14.30 19.37
CA ASP A 571 -3.04 12.84 19.36
C ASP A 571 -1.97 12.17 20.24
N TYR A 572 -0.78 12.77 20.34
CA TYR A 572 0.35 12.19 21.08
C TYR A 572 0.81 13.04 22.28
N GLY A 573 0.27 14.25 22.47
CA GLY A 573 0.73 15.15 23.52
C GLY A 573 2.15 15.69 23.30
N VAL A 574 2.68 15.57 22.07
CA VAL A 574 4.07 15.96 21.75
C VAL A 574 4.09 17.29 21.02
N LYS A 575 4.58 18.32 21.70
CA LYS A 575 4.81 19.63 21.09
C LYS A 575 6.12 19.64 20.29
N ILE A 576 6.03 20.00 19.01
CA ILE A 576 7.17 20.13 18.10
C ILE A 576 7.35 21.55 17.59
N ASN A 577 8.55 21.87 17.13
CA ASN A 577 8.88 23.16 16.52
C ASN A 577 8.54 23.13 15.01
N PRO A 578 7.49 23.83 14.53
CA PRO A 578 7.11 23.81 13.11
C PRO A 578 8.09 24.55 12.18
N SER A 579 9.06 25.28 12.74
CA SER A 579 10.15 25.93 11.99
C SER A 579 11.37 25.02 11.83
N SER A 580 11.42 23.89 12.52
CA SER A 580 12.45 22.87 12.30
C SER A 580 12.23 22.14 10.97
N MET A 581 13.28 21.54 10.42
CA MET A 581 13.17 20.63 9.28
C MET A 581 12.39 19.38 9.70
N PHE A 582 11.33 19.03 8.95
CA PHE A 582 10.60 17.78 9.16
C PHE A 582 11.24 16.67 8.33
N ASP A 583 11.97 15.80 9.01
CA ASP A 583 12.75 14.69 8.47
C ASP A 583 11.99 13.39 8.74
N ILE A 584 11.48 12.74 7.70
CA ILE A 584 10.46 11.69 7.82
C ILE A 584 10.93 10.37 7.19
N HIS A 585 10.91 9.31 7.99
CA HIS A 585 11.17 7.93 7.58
C HIS A 585 9.97 7.03 7.91
N VAL A 586 9.04 6.90 6.95
CA VAL A 586 7.79 6.12 7.14
C VAL A 586 7.61 5.00 6.14
N LYS A 587 7.70 3.76 6.62
CA LYS A 587 7.57 2.51 5.86
C LYS A 587 7.54 1.33 6.83
N ARG A 588 7.19 0.13 6.36
CA ARG A 588 7.29 -1.10 7.18
C ARG A 588 8.68 -1.19 7.83
N ILE A 589 8.74 -1.59 9.11
CA ILE A 589 10.02 -1.75 9.81
C ILE A 589 10.69 -3.04 9.34
N HIS A 590 11.90 -2.93 8.80
CA HIS A 590 12.67 -4.06 8.28
C HIS A 590 14.16 -3.70 8.25
N GLU A 591 15.03 -4.67 8.52
CA GLU A 591 16.50 -4.45 8.51
C GLU A 591 17.02 -3.83 7.19
N TYR A 592 16.60 -4.31 6.01
CA TYR A 592 17.03 -3.77 4.71
C TYR A 592 16.59 -2.32 4.44
N LYS A 593 15.53 -1.85 5.11
CA LYS A 593 15.02 -0.47 5.01
C LYS A 593 15.81 0.49 5.91
N ARG A 594 16.71 -0.05 6.74
CA ARG A 594 17.71 0.66 7.53
C ARG A 594 17.17 1.80 8.39
N GLN A 595 16.01 1.64 9.02
CA GLN A 595 15.58 2.56 10.10
C GLN A 595 16.63 2.61 11.23
N LEU A 596 17.37 1.52 11.43
CA LEU A 596 18.48 1.48 12.37
C LEU A 596 19.63 2.42 11.96
N LEU A 597 19.96 2.55 10.66
CA LEU A 597 20.94 3.54 10.18
C LEU A 597 20.49 4.98 10.49
N ASN A 598 19.20 5.28 10.30
CA ASN A 598 18.65 6.58 10.71
C ASN A 598 18.75 6.78 12.23
N CYS A 599 18.50 5.73 13.02
CA CYS A 599 18.69 5.78 14.47
C CYS A 599 20.14 6.07 14.88
N LEU A 600 21.14 5.52 14.16
CA LEU A 600 22.55 5.86 14.39
C LEU A 600 22.79 7.36 14.16
N HIS A 601 22.27 7.93 13.06
CA HIS A 601 22.37 9.37 12.78
C HIS A 601 21.73 10.24 13.86
N ILE A 602 20.56 9.85 14.39
CA ILE A 602 19.91 10.56 15.51
C ILE A 602 20.86 10.62 16.72
N ILE A 603 21.48 9.50 17.08
CA ILE A 603 22.40 9.42 18.22
C ILE A 603 23.66 10.26 17.95
N THR A 604 24.16 10.28 16.71
CA THR A 604 25.28 11.14 16.30
C THR A 604 24.96 12.62 16.46
N LEU A 605 23.78 13.08 16.01
CA LEU A 605 23.33 14.45 16.21
C LEU A 605 23.22 14.79 17.70
N TYR A 606 22.61 13.91 18.49
CA TYR A 606 22.50 14.07 19.94
C TYR A 606 23.89 14.23 20.59
N ASN A 607 24.83 13.33 20.29
CA ASN A 607 26.19 13.37 20.84
C ASN A 607 26.93 14.65 20.45
N ARG A 608 26.80 15.10 19.18
CA ARG A 608 27.41 16.36 18.71
C ARG A 608 26.84 17.58 19.43
N ILE A 609 25.52 17.63 19.64
CA ILE A 609 24.86 18.69 20.41
C ILE A 609 25.36 18.70 21.86
N LYS A 610 25.44 17.53 22.51
CA LYS A 610 25.96 17.42 23.88
C LYS A 610 27.42 17.83 24.00
N LYS A 611 28.25 17.51 23.00
CA LYS A 611 29.67 17.86 22.96
C LYS A 611 29.90 19.35 22.79
N ASN A 612 29.10 20.04 21.97
CA ASN A 612 29.17 21.49 21.82
C ASN A 612 27.76 22.13 21.83
N PRO A 613 27.17 22.33 23.03
CA PRO A 613 25.81 22.86 23.14
C PRO A 613 25.63 24.27 22.58
N SER A 614 26.71 25.04 22.50
CA SER A 614 26.68 26.43 22.00
C SER A 614 26.77 26.52 20.47
N ALA A 615 27.12 25.44 19.77
CA ALA A 615 27.19 25.44 18.32
C ALA A 615 25.80 25.67 17.69
N LYS A 616 25.83 26.31 16.51
CA LYS A 616 24.66 26.47 15.65
C LYS A 616 24.35 25.13 15.00
N PHE A 617 23.13 24.64 15.20
CA PHE A 617 22.59 23.46 14.54
C PHE A 617 21.31 23.84 13.80
N THR A 618 21.10 23.27 12.61
CA THR A 618 19.80 23.31 11.95
C THR A 618 18.81 22.49 12.78
N ALA A 619 17.74 23.13 13.25
CA ALA A 619 16.75 22.43 14.08
C ALA A 619 16.05 21.33 13.27
N ARG A 620 15.92 20.13 13.83
CA ARG A 620 15.25 18.99 13.18
C ARG A 620 14.18 18.36 14.07
N THR A 621 13.07 17.98 13.45
CA THR A 621 12.10 17.03 14.00
C THR A 621 12.14 15.77 13.14
N ILE A 622 12.75 14.72 13.67
CA ILE A 622 12.90 13.43 13.00
C ILE A 622 11.72 12.54 13.38
N MET A 623 10.95 12.09 12.38
CA MET A 623 9.75 11.28 12.57
C MET A 623 9.95 9.92 11.89
N ILE A 624 9.92 8.84 12.67
CA ILE A 624 10.02 7.47 12.15
C ILE A 624 8.69 6.77 12.41
N GLY A 625 8.16 6.05 11.42
CA GLY A 625 6.89 5.34 11.57
C GLY A 625 6.80 4.10 10.71
N GLY A 626 6.07 3.09 11.18
CA GLY A 626 5.94 1.81 10.48
C GLY A 626 5.43 0.71 11.39
N LYS A 627 4.98 -0.40 10.82
CA LYS A 627 4.62 -1.60 11.57
C LYS A 627 5.71 -2.65 11.41
N ALA A 628 6.04 -3.38 12.47
CA ALA A 628 6.83 -4.61 12.41
C ALA A 628 5.89 -5.82 12.25
N ALA A 629 6.30 -6.86 11.52
CA ALA A 629 5.52 -8.09 11.51
C ALA A 629 5.48 -8.69 12.94
N PRO A 630 4.36 -9.30 13.40
CA PRO A 630 4.24 -9.74 14.79
C PRO A 630 5.33 -10.73 15.22
N GLY A 631 5.75 -11.61 14.29
CA GLY A 631 6.81 -12.60 14.51
C GLY A 631 8.24 -12.11 14.26
N TYR A 632 8.45 -10.85 13.84
CA TYR A 632 9.78 -10.34 13.49
C TYR A 632 10.43 -9.64 14.67
N TYR A 633 11.17 -10.41 15.47
CA TYR A 633 11.84 -9.97 16.69
C TYR A 633 12.73 -8.73 16.49
N VAL A 634 13.65 -8.77 15.50
CA VAL A 634 14.59 -7.67 15.24
C VAL A 634 13.86 -6.37 14.88
N ALA A 635 12.84 -6.44 14.03
CA ALA A 635 12.03 -5.27 13.67
C ALA A 635 11.32 -4.66 14.90
N LYS A 636 10.76 -5.49 15.80
CA LYS A 636 10.17 -5.01 17.06
C LYS A 636 11.22 -4.37 17.98
N LYS A 637 12.42 -4.95 18.06
CA LYS A 637 13.54 -4.36 18.82
C LYS A 637 14.00 -3.01 18.26
N ILE A 638 14.02 -2.83 16.94
CA ILE A 638 14.31 -1.54 16.30
C ILE A 638 13.28 -0.48 16.72
N ILE A 639 11.98 -0.83 16.76
CA ILE A 639 10.92 0.08 17.25
C ILE A 639 11.20 0.51 18.70
N LYS A 640 11.54 -0.46 19.56
CA LYS A 640 11.87 -0.18 20.96
C LYS A 640 13.07 0.73 21.10
N LEU A 641 14.14 0.48 20.35
CA LEU A 641 15.33 1.32 20.36
C LEU A 641 15.02 2.77 19.97
N ILE A 642 14.26 2.98 18.88
CA ILE A 642 13.88 4.32 18.42
C ILE A 642 13.11 5.07 19.51
N ASN A 643 12.14 4.41 20.16
CA ASN A 643 11.36 5.02 21.24
C ASN A 643 12.22 5.34 22.47
N MET A 644 13.18 4.47 22.84
CA MET A 644 14.08 4.72 23.96
C MET A 644 15.06 5.88 23.68
N VAL A 645 15.60 5.94 22.45
CA VAL A 645 16.43 7.07 22.00
C VAL A 645 15.62 8.35 22.01
N ALA A 646 14.39 8.33 21.49
CA ALA A 646 13.49 9.48 21.50
C ALA A 646 13.21 9.98 22.92
N ASN A 647 12.99 9.07 23.87
CA ASN A 647 12.77 9.42 25.27
C ASN A 647 13.97 10.16 25.89
N VAL A 648 15.20 9.72 25.59
CA VAL A 648 16.42 10.41 26.07
C VAL A 648 16.57 11.79 25.40
N VAL A 649 16.47 11.83 24.07
CA VAL A 649 16.68 13.06 23.29
C VAL A 649 15.64 14.14 23.64
N ASN A 650 14.36 13.76 23.72
CA ASN A 650 13.27 14.73 23.89
C ASN A 650 13.21 15.33 25.30
N ASN A 651 13.76 14.65 26.31
CA ASN A 651 13.78 15.07 27.70
C ASN A 651 15.12 15.69 28.14
N ASP A 652 16.11 15.80 27.24
CA ASP A 652 17.38 16.44 27.55
C ASP A 652 17.29 17.98 27.41
N PRO A 653 17.43 18.75 28.51
CA PRO A 653 17.30 20.20 28.47
C PRO A 653 18.42 20.90 27.68
N ILE A 654 19.57 20.24 27.49
CA ILE A 654 20.69 20.78 26.69
C ILE A 654 20.35 20.73 25.20
N VAL A 655 19.60 19.71 24.77
CA VAL A 655 19.15 19.55 23.38
C VAL A 655 18.07 20.57 23.05
N GLY A 656 17.10 20.77 23.96
CA GLY A 656 16.04 21.77 23.83
C GLY A 656 15.23 21.59 22.54
N GLU A 657 15.12 22.65 21.74
CA GLU A 657 14.38 22.65 20.46
C GLU A 657 15.25 22.31 19.23
N LYS A 658 16.53 21.98 19.43
CA LYS A 658 17.46 21.69 18.31
C LYS A 658 17.17 20.35 17.66
N LEU A 659 16.75 19.36 18.44
CA LEU A 659 16.44 18.01 17.95
C LEU A 659 15.24 17.45 18.70
N LYS A 660 14.24 17.00 17.95
CA LYS A 660 13.13 16.21 18.46
C LYS A 660 13.01 14.92 17.65
N VAL A 661 12.66 13.82 18.32
CA VAL A 661 12.51 12.50 17.70
C VAL A 661 11.14 11.95 18.06
N ILE A 662 10.37 11.49 17.08
CA ILE A 662 9.02 10.99 17.30
C ILE A 662 8.86 9.66 16.58
N TYR A 663 8.28 8.69 17.29
CA TYR A 663 7.77 7.49 16.67
C TYR A 663 6.28 7.68 16.33
N LEU A 664 5.94 7.61 15.04
CA LEU A 664 4.57 7.77 14.56
C LEU A 664 3.81 6.44 14.69
N GLU A 665 3.05 6.29 15.78
CA GLU A 665 2.22 5.11 16.05
C GLU A 665 1.16 4.89 14.96
N ASN A 666 0.98 3.62 14.60
CA ASN A 666 -0.08 3.12 13.72
C ASN A 666 -0.08 3.78 12.33
N TYR A 667 1.10 3.85 11.71
CA TYR A 667 1.25 4.30 10.33
C TYR A 667 0.33 3.53 9.38
N ARG A 668 -0.52 4.30 8.69
CA ARG A 668 -1.57 3.83 7.76
C ARG A 668 -1.84 4.90 6.70
N VAL A 669 -2.74 4.62 5.75
CA VAL A 669 -3.03 5.53 4.62
C VAL A 669 -3.48 6.90 5.12
N THR A 670 -4.42 6.96 6.07
CA THR A 670 -4.88 8.22 6.67
C THR A 670 -3.74 9.02 7.32
N LEU A 671 -2.81 8.36 8.02
CA LEU A 671 -1.68 9.08 8.61
C LEU A 671 -0.69 9.55 7.53
N ALA A 672 -0.48 8.73 6.48
CA ALA A 672 0.35 9.08 5.34
C ALA A 672 -0.15 10.36 4.63
N GLU A 673 -1.47 10.50 4.46
CA GLU A 673 -2.12 11.67 3.87
C GLU A 673 -1.84 12.96 4.66
N LYS A 674 -1.59 12.87 5.97
CA LYS A 674 -1.30 14.03 6.82
C LYS A 674 0.20 14.35 6.89
N ILE A 675 1.07 13.34 6.90
CA ILE A 675 2.51 13.54 7.10
C ILE A 675 3.27 13.87 5.81
N ILE A 676 2.86 13.29 4.68
CA ILE A 676 3.55 13.49 3.40
C ILE A 676 3.53 14.96 2.95
N PRO A 677 2.39 15.67 2.99
CA PRO A 677 2.33 17.09 2.63
C PRO A 677 3.21 17.99 3.52
N ALA A 678 3.48 17.57 4.75
CA ALA A 678 4.23 18.33 5.74
C ALA A 678 5.74 18.05 5.74
N ALA A 679 6.20 16.99 5.08
CA ALA A 679 7.62 16.62 5.08
C ALA A 679 8.48 17.64 4.33
N ASP A 680 9.65 17.94 4.89
CA ASP A 680 10.72 18.66 4.20
C ASP A 680 11.69 17.65 3.57
N LEU A 681 12.13 16.64 4.35
CA LEU A 681 13.07 15.61 3.93
C LEU A 681 12.43 14.22 4.06
N SER A 682 12.64 13.38 3.05
CA SER A 682 12.17 12.00 2.98
C SER A 682 13.35 11.02 2.93
N GLU A 683 13.36 10.08 3.89
CA GLU A 683 14.41 9.07 4.05
C GLU A 683 14.13 7.80 3.20
N GLN A 684 14.93 7.61 2.16
CA GLN A 684 14.84 6.49 1.20
C GLN A 684 16.14 5.70 1.14
N ILE A 685 16.54 5.21 2.32
CA ILE A 685 17.90 4.75 2.60
C ILE A 685 18.05 3.22 2.60
N SER A 686 17.30 2.48 1.80
CA SER A 686 17.49 1.01 1.72
C SER A 686 18.89 0.65 1.21
N THR A 687 19.41 -0.54 1.52
CA THR A 687 20.68 -0.99 0.93
C THR A 687 20.52 -1.16 -0.58
N ALA A 688 21.45 -0.65 -1.39
CA ALA A 688 21.33 -0.72 -2.84
C ALA A 688 21.11 -2.17 -3.33
N GLY A 689 20.11 -2.37 -4.17
CA GLY A 689 19.72 -3.67 -4.71
C GLY A 689 18.69 -4.43 -3.85
N THR A 690 18.14 -3.83 -2.79
CA THR A 690 17.16 -4.51 -1.91
C THR A 690 15.73 -4.00 -2.06
N GLU A 691 15.52 -2.70 -2.33
CA GLU A 691 14.18 -2.16 -2.61
C GLU A 691 13.86 -2.31 -4.10
N ALA A 692 12.86 -3.13 -4.42
CA ALA A 692 12.44 -3.32 -5.81
C ALA A 692 11.98 -2.03 -6.50
N SER A 693 11.42 -1.08 -5.75
CA SER A 693 10.92 0.19 -6.29
C SER A 693 10.76 1.23 -5.18
N GLY A 694 9.79 1.03 -4.30
CA GLY A 694 9.34 2.05 -3.36
C GLY A 694 8.30 2.99 -4.00
N THR A 695 7.19 3.22 -3.31
CA THR A 695 6.15 4.19 -3.73
C THR A 695 5.97 5.34 -2.74
N GLY A 696 6.59 5.25 -1.55
CA GLY A 696 6.60 6.36 -0.58
C GLY A 696 7.42 7.54 -1.09
N ASN A 697 8.59 7.26 -1.65
CA ASN A 697 9.49 8.21 -2.32
C ASN A 697 8.77 9.08 -3.36
N MET A 698 7.97 8.46 -4.24
CA MET A 698 7.17 9.16 -5.26
C MET A 698 6.17 10.16 -4.64
N LYS A 699 5.54 9.79 -3.51
CA LYS A 699 4.55 10.65 -2.84
C LYS A 699 5.20 11.87 -2.22
N PHE A 700 6.37 11.68 -1.60
CA PHE A 700 7.16 12.76 -1.03
C PHE A 700 7.66 13.72 -2.11
N MET A 701 8.19 13.20 -3.21
CA MET A 701 8.61 14.00 -4.39
C MET A 701 7.46 14.85 -4.93
N LEU A 702 6.29 14.24 -5.15
CA LEU A 702 5.09 14.94 -5.66
C LEU A 702 4.60 16.06 -4.72
N ASN A 703 4.87 15.94 -3.42
CA ASN A 703 4.49 16.92 -2.39
C ASN A 703 5.62 17.91 -2.00
N GLY A 704 6.71 17.93 -2.78
CA GLY A 704 7.81 18.88 -2.60
C GLY A 704 8.69 18.63 -1.39
N ALA A 705 8.74 17.40 -0.89
CA ALA A 705 9.81 16.99 0.03
C ALA A 705 11.04 16.58 -0.77
N LEU A 706 12.23 16.97 -0.32
CA LEU A 706 13.48 16.52 -0.90
C LEU A 706 13.81 15.11 -0.41
N THR A 707 14.53 14.35 -1.23
CA THR A 707 14.87 12.96 -0.92
C THR A 707 16.34 12.86 -0.54
N ILE A 708 16.62 12.16 0.56
CA ILE A 708 17.94 11.60 0.85
C ILE A 708 17.84 10.08 0.71
N GLY A 709 18.75 9.48 -0.05
CA GLY A 709 18.62 8.06 -0.38
C GLY A 709 19.82 7.46 -1.07
N THR A 710 19.78 6.14 -1.19
CA THR A 710 20.71 5.36 -2.01
C THR A 710 20.23 5.29 -3.45
N LEU A 711 21.13 4.90 -4.37
CA LEU A 711 20.78 4.52 -5.75
C LEU A 711 20.13 3.13 -5.76
N ASP A 712 18.90 3.06 -5.25
CA ASP A 712 18.12 1.84 -5.09
C ASP A 712 16.68 2.03 -5.61
N GLY A 713 16.08 0.96 -6.16
CA GLY A 713 14.72 0.96 -6.66
C GLY A 713 14.37 2.17 -7.55
N ALA A 714 13.27 2.85 -7.23
CA ALA A 714 12.78 4.00 -7.98
C ALA A 714 13.53 5.30 -7.66
N ASN A 715 14.46 5.33 -6.69
CA ASN A 715 15.28 6.52 -6.44
C ASN A 715 16.18 6.84 -7.64
N VAL A 716 16.62 5.80 -8.37
CA VAL A 716 17.41 5.94 -9.60
C VAL A 716 16.61 6.72 -10.65
N GLU A 717 15.39 6.25 -10.95
CA GLU A 717 14.52 6.91 -11.92
C GLU A 717 14.08 8.30 -11.44
N MET A 718 13.92 8.52 -10.13
CA MET A 718 13.64 9.84 -9.58
C MET A 718 14.80 10.81 -9.82
N ALA A 719 16.03 10.40 -9.55
CA ALA A 719 17.23 11.20 -9.80
C ALA A 719 17.36 11.57 -11.28
N GLU A 720 17.10 10.62 -12.19
CA GLU A 720 17.09 10.87 -13.65
C GLU A 720 16.08 11.95 -14.06
N GLU A 721 14.85 11.93 -13.51
CA GLU A 721 13.81 12.90 -13.89
C GLU A 721 14.05 14.30 -13.30
N MET A 722 14.53 14.37 -12.06
CA MET A 722 14.72 15.64 -11.35
C MET A 722 16.10 16.28 -11.55
N GLY A 723 17.10 15.49 -11.97
CA GLY A 723 18.51 15.88 -12.00
C GLY A 723 19.21 15.63 -10.66
N ASP A 724 20.44 15.12 -10.71
CA ASP A 724 21.23 14.76 -9.53
C ASP A 724 21.45 15.92 -8.56
N GLU A 725 21.41 17.17 -9.04
CA GLU A 725 21.54 18.36 -8.20
C GLU A 725 20.31 18.66 -7.33
N ASN A 726 19.22 17.91 -7.49
CA ASN A 726 17.95 18.10 -6.78
C ASN A 726 17.60 16.93 -5.83
N ILE A 727 18.53 15.99 -5.63
CA ILE A 727 18.41 14.82 -4.73
C ILE A 727 19.70 14.60 -3.93
N PHE A 728 19.59 14.12 -2.70
CA PHE A 728 20.74 13.85 -1.83
C PHE A 728 21.12 12.36 -1.88
N ILE A 729 21.86 11.96 -2.92
CA ILE A 729 22.33 10.58 -3.07
C ILE A 729 23.59 10.31 -2.23
N PHE A 730 23.63 9.16 -1.56
CA PHE A 730 24.81 8.67 -0.83
C PHE A 730 24.92 7.13 -0.84
N GLY A 731 26.04 6.65 -0.33
CA GLY A 731 26.25 5.22 -0.03
C GLY A 731 26.70 4.42 -1.25
N MET A 732 26.84 3.11 -1.03
CA MET A 732 27.27 2.16 -2.05
C MET A 732 26.23 1.98 -3.15
N THR A 733 26.73 1.76 -4.36
CA THR A 733 25.98 1.21 -5.50
C THR A 733 25.80 -0.31 -5.38
N VAL A 734 24.93 -0.90 -6.21
CA VAL A 734 24.71 -2.36 -6.26
C VAL A 734 26.02 -3.12 -6.50
N ASP A 735 26.84 -2.64 -7.44
CA ASP A 735 28.11 -3.27 -7.78
C ASP A 735 29.11 -3.21 -6.61
N GLU A 736 29.16 -2.10 -5.88
CA GLU A 736 30.01 -1.95 -4.69
C GLU A 736 29.55 -2.84 -3.53
N VAL A 737 28.24 -3.06 -3.36
CA VAL A 737 27.69 -4.01 -2.39
C VAL A 737 28.14 -5.43 -2.70
N GLU A 738 28.02 -5.87 -3.96
CA GLU A 738 28.45 -7.21 -4.36
C GLU A 738 29.98 -7.37 -4.29
N ASP A 739 30.76 -6.32 -4.59
CA ASP A 739 32.21 -6.30 -4.39
C ASP A 739 32.59 -6.46 -2.91
N LEU A 740 31.93 -5.73 -2.02
CA LEU A 740 32.18 -5.80 -0.59
C LEU A 740 31.80 -7.18 -0.03
N LYS A 741 30.67 -7.72 -0.47
CA LYS A 741 30.23 -9.08 -0.14
C LYS A 741 31.24 -10.14 -0.58
N ARG A 742 31.80 -10.03 -1.80
CA ARG A 742 32.85 -10.93 -2.30
C ARG A 742 34.16 -10.82 -1.53
N LYS A 743 34.55 -9.60 -1.10
CA LYS A 743 35.75 -9.37 -0.27
C LYS A 743 35.60 -9.92 1.15
N GLY A 744 34.37 -10.05 1.63
CA GLY A 744 34.06 -10.41 3.01
C GLY A 744 33.88 -9.15 3.86
N TYR A 745 32.64 -8.74 4.06
CA TYR A 745 32.31 -7.60 4.91
C TYR A 745 32.66 -7.88 6.38
N ASN A 746 33.39 -6.95 7.00
CA ASN A 746 33.72 -6.98 8.42
C ASN A 746 33.35 -5.64 9.07
N ALA A 747 32.24 -5.63 9.81
CA ALA A 747 31.74 -4.43 10.50
C ALA A 747 32.74 -3.84 11.51
N MET A 748 33.63 -4.67 12.06
CA MET A 748 34.60 -4.25 13.08
C MET A 748 35.64 -3.27 12.53
N ASP A 749 35.93 -3.33 11.23
CA ASP A 749 36.87 -2.40 10.58
C ASP A 749 36.32 -0.98 10.58
N TYR A 750 35.04 -0.81 10.25
CA TYR A 750 34.33 0.47 10.28
C TYR A 750 34.16 0.99 11.71
N TYR A 751 33.77 0.11 12.63
CA TYR A 751 33.60 0.45 14.05
C TYR A 751 34.91 0.93 14.69
N ASN A 752 36.05 0.32 14.38
CA ASN A 752 37.34 0.75 14.93
C ASN A 752 37.89 2.00 14.23
N ALA A 753 37.58 2.22 12.95
CA ALA A 753 38.09 3.35 12.19
C ALA A 753 37.34 4.67 12.48
N ASN A 754 36.06 4.61 12.90
CA ASN A 754 35.23 5.80 13.09
C ASN A 754 34.84 5.99 14.58
N PRO A 755 35.44 6.98 15.29
CA PRO A 755 35.16 7.21 16.71
C PRO A 755 33.71 7.61 17.03
N GLU A 756 33.02 8.33 16.12
CA GLU A 756 31.61 8.70 16.33
C GLU A 756 30.70 7.48 16.21
N LEU A 757 30.94 6.63 15.20
CA LEU A 757 30.23 5.35 15.06
C LEU A 757 30.47 4.46 16.28
N LYS A 758 31.72 4.34 16.71
CA LYS A 758 32.10 3.58 17.91
C LYS A 758 31.30 4.04 19.13
N GLN A 759 31.27 5.35 19.38
CA GLN A 759 30.53 5.92 20.51
C GLN A 759 29.03 5.59 20.44
N VAL A 760 28.42 5.71 19.26
CA VAL A 760 26.99 5.41 19.07
C VAL A 760 26.70 3.95 19.40
N VAL A 761 27.49 3.02 18.86
CA VAL A 761 27.32 1.58 19.07
C VAL A 761 27.56 1.20 20.54
N ASP A 762 28.59 1.78 21.17
CA ASP A 762 28.89 1.57 22.59
C ASP A 762 27.76 2.05 23.49
N GLN A 763 27.10 3.17 23.16
CA GLN A 763 25.94 3.67 23.91
C GLN A 763 24.72 2.73 23.78
N ILE A 764 24.49 2.16 22.60
CA ILE A 764 23.43 1.15 22.39
C ILE A 764 23.75 -0.11 23.20
N GLN A 765 25.00 -0.57 23.16
CA GLN A 765 25.42 -1.83 23.78
C GLN A 765 25.50 -1.76 25.30
N ASN A 766 25.98 -0.65 25.88
CA ASN A 766 26.26 -0.53 27.32
C ASN A 766 25.08 0.03 28.13
N GLY A 767 23.88 0.07 27.55
CA GLY A 767 22.66 0.42 28.28
C GLY A 767 22.41 1.91 28.47
N PHE A 768 23.07 2.81 27.73
CA PHE A 768 22.85 4.26 27.86
C PHE A 768 21.38 4.64 27.59
N PHE A 769 20.74 3.97 26.62
CA PHE A 769 19.33 4.17 26.28
C PHE A 769 18.38 3.23 27.04
N SER A 770 18.90 2.34 27.90
CA SER A 770 18.10 1.37 28.66
C SER A 770 18.66 1.18 30.08
N PRO A 771 18.74 2.24 30.92
CA PRO A 771 19.40 2.17 32.22
C PRO A 771 18.79 1.13 33.18
N GLY A 772 17.50 0.80 33.02
CA GLY A 772 16.83 -0.25 33.80
C GLY A 772 17.13 -1.68 33.33
N ASN A 773 17.66 -1.85 32.12
CA ASN A 773 18.11 -3.13 31.56
C ASN A 773 19.29 -2.90 30.59
N PRO A 774 20.54 -2.84 31.10
CA PRO A 774 21.69 -2.49 30.25
C PRO A 774 21.92 -3.41 29.06
N ASP A 775 21.52 -4.68 29.14
CA ASP A 775 21.67 -5.67 28.06
C ASP A 775 20.51 -5.66 27.04
N GLU A 776 19.51 -4.79 27.19
CA GLU A 776 18.26 -4.75 26.39
C GLU A 776 18.49 -4.76 24.86
N PHE A 777 19.53 -4.07 24.40
CA PHE A 777 19.86 -3.87 22.99
C PHE A 777 21.17 -4.56 22.57
N ARG A 778 21.70 -5.46 23.41
CA ARG A 778 22.92 -6.21 23.09
C ARG A 778 22.77 -7.04 21.82
N ASP A 779 21.61 -7.65 21.60
CA ASP A 779 21.30 -8.41 20.38
C ASP A 779 21.36 -7.53 19.13
N LEU A 780 20.87 -6.28 19.20
CA LEU A 780 20.93 -5.34 18.07
C LEU A 780 22.38 -4.91 17.79
N ALA A 781 23.17 -4.65 18.85
CA ALA A 781 24.59 -4.35 18.69
C ALA A 781 25.36 -5.54 18.09
N ASP A 782 25.05 -6.77 18.52
CA ASP A 782 25.65 -7.98 17.96
C ASP A 782 25.24 -8.20 16.50
N ILE A 783 24.00 -7.91 16.12
CA ILE A 783 23.58 -7.92 14.70
C ILE A 783 24.45 -6.93 13.91
N LEU A 784 24.58 -5.68 14.36
CA LEU A 784 25.40 -4.67 13.68
C LEU A 784 26.88 -5.06 13.56
N LEU A 785 27.45 -5.68 14.61
CA LEU A 785 28.89 -5.99 14.67
C LEU A 785 29.27 -7.32 14.00
N LYS A 786 28.37 -8.30 13.96
CA LYS A 786 28.69 -9.68 13.57
C LYS A 786 27.86 -10.21 12.40
N TYR A 787 26.61 -9.77 12.26
CA TYR A 787 25.62 -10.39 11.38
C TYR A 787 24.91 -9.39 10.46
N ASP A 788 25.50 -8.21 10.26
CA ASP A 788 24.88 -7.16 9.47
C ASP A 788 24.86 -7.54 7.98
N ARG A 789 23.69 -8.02 7.55
CA ARG A 789 23.39 -8.40 6.16
C ARG A 789 23.22 -7.21 5.22
N PHE A 790 23.08 -6.00 5.76
CA PHE A 790 22.64 -4.80 5.03
C PHE A 790 23.65 -3.65 5.10
N TYR A 791 24.86 -3.92 5.59
CA TYR A 791 26.05 -3.07 5.47
C TYR A 791 25.85 -1.64 6.04
N LEU A 792 25.16 -1.53 7.18
CA LEU A 792 24.83 -0.24 7.82
C LEU A 792 26.09 0.56 8.12
N PHE A 793 27.16 -0.08 8.61
CA PHE A 793 28.39 0.64 8.96
C PHE A 793 29.20 1.07 7.73
N ALA A 794 29.06 0.36 6.60
CA ALA A 794 29.75 0.73 5.37
C ALA A 794 29.25 2.06 4.82
N ASP A 795 27.94 2.31 4.92
CA ASP A 795 27.30 3.54 4.44
C ASP A 795 27.21 4.66 5.49
N TYR A 796 27.51 4.37 6.77
CA TYR A 796 27.31 5.32 7.87
C TYR A 796 28.02 6.65 7.63
N GLU A 797 29.30 6.65 7.27
CA GLU A 797 30.05 7.90 7.11
C GLU A 797 29.53 8.73 5.91
N ALA A 798 29.21 8.07 4.79
CA ALA A 798 28.63 8.72 3.62
C ALA A 798 27.27 9.34 3.94
N TYR A 799 26.45 8.63 4.72
CA TYR A 799 25.14 9.10 5.17
C TYR A 799 25.25 10.34 6.06
N ILE A 800 26.13 10.33 7.07
CA ILE A 800 26.33 11.49 7.96
C ILE A 800 26.82 12.72 7.18
N LYS A 801 27.78 12.55 6.27
CA LYS A 801 28.27 13.65 5.40
C LYS A 801 27.17 14.21 4.52
N LYS A 802 26.32 13.35 3.95
CA LYS A 802 25.19 13.80 3.11
C LYS A 802 24.13 14.54 3.94
N GLN A 803 23.89 14.13 5.18
CA GLN A 803 23.01 14.87 6.10
C GLN A 803 23.55 16.26 6.48
N GLU A 804 24.87 16.45 6.52
CA GLU A 804 25.50 17.78 6.69
C GLU A 804 25.27 18.69 5.47
N GLU A 805 25.29 18.12 4.27
CA GLU A 805 24.93 18.83 3.04
C GLU A 805 23.44 19.24 3.06
N VAL A 806 22.54 18.34 3.47
CA VAL A 806 21.11 18.64 3.66
C VAL A 806 20.93 19.85 4.60
N ASN A 807 21.64 19.88 5.74
CA ASN A 807 21.60 21.02 6.66
C ASN A 807 22.02 22.32 5.98
N SER A 808 23.14 22.29 5.26
CA SER A 808 23.69 23.46 4.56
C SER A 808 22.73 24.01 3.50
N VAL A 809 22.08 23.13 2.73
CA VAL A 809 21.08 23.53 1.72
C VAL A 809 19.80 24.03 2.37
N TYR A 810 19.34 23.42 3.46
CA TYR A 810 18.15 23.87 4.19
C TYR A 810 18.34 25.29 4.77
N GLU A 811 19.56 25.67 5.20
CA GLU A 811 19.83 27.05 5.61
C GLU A 811 19.70 28.05 4.44
N ASN A 812 19.87 27.61 3.19
CA ASN A 812 19.59 28.38 1.99
C ASN A 812 18.16 28.11 1.47
N GLN A 813 17.18 28.77 2.07
CA GLN A 813 15.76 28.59 1.77
C GLN A 813 15.37 28.82 0.30
N ALA A 814 16.05 29.73 -0.41
CA ALA A 814 15.78 29.96 -1.84
C ALA A 814 16.19 28.74 -2.68
N LYS A 815 17.37 28.17 -2.40
CA LYS A 815 17.85 26.96 -3.10
C LYS A 815 17.04 25.72 -2.70
N TRP A 816 16.70 25.57 -1.43
CA TRP A 816 15.86 24.45 -0.96
C TRP A 816 14.53 24.38 -1.72
N VAL A 817 13.88 25.54 -1.89
CA VAL A 817 12.57 25.60 -2.55
C VAL A 817 12.66 25.53 -4.06
N GLU A 818 13.73 26.05 -4.65
CA GLU A 818 14.06 25.78 -6.06
C GLU A 818 14.13 24.26 -6.30
N MET A 819 14.88 23.53 -5.48
CA MET A 819 14.99 22.06 -5.57
C MET A 819 13.63 21.38 -5.36
N ALA A 820 12.83 21.85 -4.40
CA ALA A 820 11.50 21.29 -4.12
C ALA A 820 10.54 21.47 -5.31
N ILE A 821 10.58 22.63 -5.98
CA ILE A 821 9.79 22.88 -7.19
C ILE A 821 10.27 21.99 -8.34
N HIS A 822 11.58 21.79 -8.50
CA HIS A 822 12.11 20.85 -9.50
C HIS A 822 11.65 19.41 -9.24
N ASN A 823 11.63 18.98 -7.98
CA ASN A 823 11.08 17.67 -7.58
C ASN A 823 9.61 17.52 -7.96
N ILE A 824 8.76 18.49 -7.60
CA ILE A 824 7.32 18.48 -7.98
C ILE A 824 7.18 18.45 -9.51
N ALA A 825 7.90 19.34 -10.21
CA ALA A 825 7.79 19.51 -11.65
C ALA A 825 8.25 18.26 -12.44
N SER A 826 9.18 17.48 -11.89
CA SER A 826 9.69 16.25 -12.51
C SER A 826 8.96 14.98 -12.09
N SER A 827 7.88 15.07 -11.32
CA SER A 827 7.21 13.88 -10.75
C SER A 827 6.23 13.18 -11.71
N GLY A 828 5.99 13.75 -12.90
CA GLY A 828 4.97 13.28 -13.85
C GLY A 828 5.07 11.81 -14.25
N LYS A 829 6.29 11.29 -14.45
CA LYS A 829 6.55 9.87 -14.80
C LYS A 829 5.99 8.87 -13.78
N PHE A 830 5.84 9.30 -12.53
CA PHE A 830 5.43 8.46 -11.41
C PHE A 830 3.92 8.45 -11.17
N SER A 831 3.12 8.97 -12.11
CA SER A 831 1.67 8.72 -12.10
C SER A 831 1.38 7.23 -12.34
N SER A 832 0.48 6.65 -11.53
CA SER A 832 -0.02 5.30 -11.78
C SER A 832 -0.85 5.21 -13.07
N ASP A 833 -1.33 6.32 -13.63
CA ASP A 833 -1.99 6.30 -14.94
C ASP A 833 -1.01 5.88 -16.04
N ARG A 834 0.20 6.44 -16.03
CA ARG A 834 1.27 6.05 -16.96
C ARG A 834 1.57 4.56 -16.83
N THR A 835 1.77 4.09 -15.59
CA THR A 835 2.00 2.67 -15.33
C THR A 835 0.86 1.81 -15.90
N ILE A 836 -0.41 2.13 -15.65
CA ILE A 836 -1.56 1.36 -16.15
C ILE A 836 -1.70 1.43 -17.67
N ILE A 837 -1.36 2.55 -18.31
CA ILE A 837 -1.31 2.65 -19.78
C ILE A 837 -0.26 1.67 -20.32
N ASP A 838 0.93 1.61 -19.71
CA ASP A 838 1.99 0.66 -20.12
C ASP A 838 1.51 -0.80 -19.96
N TYR A 839 0.89 -1.15 -18.82
CA TYR A 839 0.30 -2.49 -18.63
C TYR A 839 -0.78 -2.80 -19.67
N GLY A 840 -1.66 -1.83 -19.94
CA GLY A 840 -2.72 -1.95 -20.94
C GLY A 840 -2.16 -2.30 -22.31
N LYS A 841 -1.16 -1.54 -22.77
CA LYS A 841 -0.57 -1.70 -24.12
C LYS A 841 0.29 -2.96 -24.24
N ASP A 842 1.23 -3.16 -23.33
CA ASP A 842 2.31 -4.13 -23.52
C ASP A 842 1.99 -5.52 -22.96
N ILE A 843 0.96 -5.64 -22.12
CA ILE A 843 0.59 -6.89 -21.43
C ILE A 843 -0.86 -7.26 -21.71
N TRP A 844 -1.82 -6.38 -21.40
CA TRP A 844 -3.24 -6.76 -21.47
C TRP A 844 -3.85 -6.64 -22.86
N GLY A 845 -3.25 -5.87 -23.77
CA GLY A 845 -3.82 -5.55 -25.08
C GLY A 845 -5.09 -4.71 -24.98
N ILE A 846 -5.08 -3.70 -24.12
CA ILE A 846 -6.20 -2.76 -23.88
C ILE A 846 -5.67 -1.33 -23.90
N GLU A 847 -6.35 -0.47 -24.67
CA GLU A 847 -6.06 0.96 -24.73
C GLU A 847 -6.91 1.75 -23.73
N PRO A 848 -6.41 2.88 -23.20
CA PRO A 848 -7.19 3.78 -22.37
C PRO A 848 -8.34 4.40 -23.16
N ASN A 849 -9.46 4.66 -22.48
CA ASN A 849 -10.60 5.39 -23.01
C ASN A 849 -10.93 6.59 -22.12
N TYR A 850 -10.65 7.80 -22.64
CA TYR A 850 -10.93 9.06 -21.97
C TYR A 850 -12.34 9.60 -22.22
N GLN A 851 -13.18 8.89 -22.98
CA GLN A 851 -14.57 9.29 -23.19
C GLN A 851 -15.33 9.23 -21.88
N LYS A 852 -15.86 10.38 -21.46
CA LYS A 852 -16.73 10.49 -20.30
C LYS A 852 -18.03 9.73 -20.57
N LEU A 853 -18.38 8.79 -19.68
CA LEU A 853 -19.69 8.15 -19.76
C LEU A 853 -20.80 9.18 -19.50
N PRO A 854 -21.99 9.01 -20.11
CA PRO A 854 -23.09 9.95 -19.92
C PRO A 854 -23.48 10.09 -18.44
N ASP A 855 -23.76 11.32 -18.02
CA ASP A 855 -24.18 11.59 -16.64
C ASP A 855 -25.44 10.80 -16.26
N PRO A 856 -25.51 10.19 -15.06
CA PRO A 856 -26.65 9.41 -14.60
C PRO A 856 -27.99 10.15 -14.62
N SER A 857 -28.00 11.48 -14.59
CA SER A 857 -29.21 12.31 -14.69
C SER A 857 -29.80 12.37 -16.10
N VAL A 858 -28.98 12.14 -17.14
CA VAL A 858 -29.44 12.15 -18.54
C VAL A 858 -30.13 10.82 -18.87
N PRO A 859 -31.37 10.82 -19.38
CA PRO A 859 -32.05 9.60 -19.82
C PRO A 859 -31.24 8.86 -20.88
N ARG A 860 -31.18 7.53 -20.76
CA ARG A 860 -30.36 6.66 -21.61
C ARG A 860 -30.69 6.80 -23.11
N GLU A 861 -31.93 7.11 -23.46
CA GLU A 861 -32.40 7.29 -24.85
C GLU A 861 -31.86 8.56 -25.53
N LEU A 862 -31.53 9.59 -24.74
CA LEU A 862 -30.92 10.83 -25.22
C LEU A 862 -29.39 10.71 -25.29
N ALA A 863 -28.80 9.98 -24.35
CA ALA A 863 -27.36 9.75 -24.25
C ALA A 863 -26.75 8.88 -25.37
N LEU A 864 -27.56 8.20 -26.19
CA LEU A 864 -27.10 7.39 -27.32
C LEU A 864 -27.09 8.16 -28.66
N LYS A 865 -27.53 9.43 -28.66
CA LYS A 865 -27.61 10.30 -29.86
C LYS A 865 -26.48 11.33 -29.96
N GLU A 866 -25.67 11.46 -28.92
CA GLU A 866 -24.41 12.23 -28.87
C GLU A 866 -23.23 11.26 -28.82
#